data_AF-A0A7M6DQ28-F1
#
_entry.id   AF-A0A7M6DQ28-F1
#
_cell.length_a   1.000
_cell.length_b   1.000
_cell.length_c   1.000
_cell.angle_alpha   90.00
_cell.angle_beta   90.00
_cell.angle_gamma   90.00
#
_symmetry.space_group_name_H-M   'P 1'
#
loop_
_entity.id
_entity.type
_entity.pdbx_description
1 polymer ?
#
loop_
_entity_poly.entity_id
_entity_poly.type
_entity_poly.pdbx_seq_one_letter_code
_entity_poly.pdbx_strand_id
1 'polypeptide(L)'
;MSNHSMNAGGLKEAKEYMMDKEIPQLFESMMTALMYKKPEDHIEFLETCLNKAKEDPKIRWHSFIQPLPPIPKATEKIRTEAESPQPFAEDVLASPKAVSPVQNAPSDIVQKKTEASLLAEQVFNKHMQEIDALDNDDEKPWYADYTEKYIDTSAIQEKPIVFVLGGPGSGKGTQCAKIVEKYGFLHLSAGDLLRAEVKKGSEIGAKIDQAIKEGQLVPQDVTICLLKEAMVAKADSKGFLIDGFPREIKQGKQFERQVAFASLMLNYECPDEVLTERLIERGKHSGRVDDNIESIKKRLVLFHEKTSPVVQHYSEIVSSIQANRSIDEVFEDTCKALEQSINSQPSTTDTSLDLAKPIVFILGAKSSGREKQCELLSHRYSLHHVSLDTILKEDSEKFQDLMISYADNIPMGVALEAINKRIHNNKDNNGFIIDGFPRTLEEAVCFEMEICPASFVVYFECPDDVLLRRQLGENAESEEEEAAKKNLESFHSRMTPILLKYPDKLKIINSARSEDIIFKETCDFVDFLIAGQKSQVINEEQISPEQQKDIESAVQDIVNEIAPQQSSNDEPQVKSEGKPQVEGEEDHMEVQEEPAGESGNKKLIYQEMLKNKKVIFVAGSPGTGKSTQCQKIAESFGYAHISKDLVLREIEAGTERGLKIVEFLKNKESVPDKLAFDILGEAMLEMDGCHGYLMEGYPANVQQISVFEDEFKLADMVLHLTCPEIVASERFLSRGQPGDTHENYQERLDLYKEQTLPMLDLKVDLVKEIIVSGNPEEIFEEISKHFTEENSQTKPAEETKQEVMAGDLSNKNIVFVLGGPGSGKGTQCAKIVEKYGFCHLSTGDLLRAEVSSGSARAEEMKEIMAKGELIPLETILALLKEAMLKNSDCKGFILDGYPRDVPQGEKFEESVGKCKFILYFHCTNECMTERLLGRAKTSGRVDDNIDTIKLRLKTFENQTLPILDKYSDRIKKIDAMRGVDDIFADVCKELDTL
;
A
#
# COMPACT_ATOMS: atom_id res chain seq x y z
N MET A 1 -15.52 -1.29 -58.88
CA MET A 1 -16.96 -1.40 -58.56
C MET A 1 -17.08 -1.61 -57.06
N SER A 2 -18.16 -1.10 -56.44
CA SER A 2 -18.71 -1.49 -55.13
C SER A 2 -17.74 -1.89 -53.99
N ASN A 3 -17.70 -1.06 -52.94
CA ASN A 3 -17.35 -1.51 -51.59
C ASN A 3 -18.32 -2.60 -51.11
N HIS A 4 -17.88 -3.44 -50.18
CA HIS A 4 -18.77 -4.19 -49.28
C HIS A 4 -18.30 -3.98 -47.84
N SER A 5 -19.10 -3.28 -47.04
CA SER A 5 -19.01 -3.30 -45.59
C SER A 5 -19.55 -4.64 -45.07
N MET A 6 -18.88 -5.23 -44.08
CA MET A 6 -19.52 -6.29 -43.29
C MET A 6 -20.59 -5.64 -42.40
N ASN A 7 -21.86 -5.96 -42.66
CA ASN A 7 -22.97 -5.41 -41.88
C ASN A 7 -23.06 -6.08 -40.50
N ALA A 8 -23.29 -5.28 -39.46
CA ALA A 8 -23.44 -5.75 -38.07
C ALA A 8 -24.58 -6.79 -37.87
N GLY A 9 -25.53 -6.88 -38.81
CA GLY A 9 -26.60 -7.88 -38.80
C GLY A 9 -26.09 -9.33 -38.73
N GLY A 10 -25.02 -9.67 -39.45
CA GLY A 10 -24.48 -11.03 -39.47
C GLY A 10 -23.96 -11.52 -38.12
N LEU A 11 -23.48 -10.61 -37.26
CA LEU A 11 -23.05 -10.94 -35.90
C LEU A 11 -24.25 -11.24 -34.98
N LYS A 12 -25.38 -10.55 -35.22
CA LYS A 12 -26.65 -10.76 -34.50
C LYS A 12 -27.30 -12.07 -34.92
N GLU A 13 -27.38 -12.33 -36.23
CA GLU A 13 -27.86 -13.59 -36.81
C GLU A 13 -27.06 -14.80 -36.32
N ALA A 14 -25.72 -14.69 -36.22
CA ALA A 14 -24.87 -15.73 -35.65
C ALA A 14 -25.15 -15.97 -34.16
N LYS A 15 -25.33 -14.90 -33.37
CA LYS A 15 -25.65 -15.02 -31.93
C LYS A 15 -27.04 -15.62 -31.69
N GLU A 16 -28.04 -15.19 -32.46
CA GLU A 16 -29.40 -15.75 -32.44
C GLU A 16 -29.40 -17.23 -32.85
N TYR A 17 -28.65 -17.61 -33.89
CA TYR A 17 -28.47 -19.01 -34.30
C TYR A 17 -27.83 -19.88 -33.20
N MET A 18 -26.80 -19.38 -32.51
CA MET A 18 -26.16 -20.13 -31.42
C MET A 18 -27.08 -20.33 -30.21
N MET A 19 -27.96 -19.37 -29.92
CA MET A 19 -28.94 -19.45 -28.82
C MET A 19 -30.13 -20.36 -29.18
N ASP A 20 -30.69 -20.24 -30.40
CA ASP A 20 -31.76 -21.10 -30.93
C ASP A 20 -31.33 -22.57 -31.13
N LYS A 21 -30.04 -22.88 -30.97
CA LYS A 21 -29.47 -24.23 -31.08
C LYS A 21 -28.82 -24.72 -29.78
N GLU A 22 -29.01 -24.01 -28.65
CA GLU A 22 -28.48 -24.33 -27.31
C GLU A 22 -26.96 -24.65 -27.29
N ILE A 23 -26.20 -24.12 -28.26
CA ILE A 23 -24.79 -24.52 -28.50
C ILE A 23 -23.88 -24.23 -27.29
N PRO A 24 -23.98 -23.07 -26.59
CA PRO A 24 -23.21 -22.84 -25.36
C PRO A 24 -23.52 -23.85 -24.26
N GLN A 25 -24.80 -24.19 -24.06
CA GLN A 25 -25.26 -25.09 -23.00
C GLN A 25 -24.87 -26.55 -23.27
N LEU A 26 -24.85 -26.96 -24.54
CA LEU A 26 -24.24 -28.23 -24.98
C LEU A 26 -22.74 -28.26 -24.65
N PHE A 27 -22.00 -27.20 -24.98
CA PHE A 27 -20.56 -27.12 -24.74
C PHE A 27 -20.23 -27.13 -23.24
N GLU A 28 -20.92 -26.31 -22.43
CA GLU A 28 -20.83 -26.30 -20.97
C GLU A 28 -21.09 -27.69 -20.38
N SER A 29 -22.20 -28.34 -20.76
CA SER A 29 -22.55 -29.69 -20.30
C SER A 29 -21.50 -30.75 -20.63
N MET A 30 -20.93 -30.68 -21.85
CA MET A 30 -19.85 -31.57 -22.27
C MET A 30 -18.55 -31.32 -21.47
N MET A 31 -18.16 -30.06 -21.28
CA MET A 31 -16.95 -29.70 -20.53
C MET A 31 -17.08 -30.05 -19.04
N THR A 32 -18.22 -29.76 -18.40
CA THR A 32 -18.48 -30.16 -17.01
C THR A 32 -18.41 -31.69 -16.86
N ALA A 33 -18.97 -32.45 -17.79
CA ALA A 33 -18.91 -33.91 -17.74
C ALA A 33 -17.50 -34.48 -18.01
N LEU A 34 -16.70 -33.83 -18.86
CA LEU A 34 -15.30 -34.18 -19.09
C LEU A 34 -14.46 -33.94 -17.82
N MET A 35 -14.59 -32.76 -17.22
CA MET A 35 -13.89 -32.39 -15.96
C MET A 35 -14.30 -33.28 -14.78
N TYR A 36 -15.58 -33.66 -14.69
CA TYR A 36 -16.11 -34.53 -13.64
C TYR A 36 -15.64 -35.99 -13.79
N LYS A 37 -15.60 -36.53 -15.01
CA LYS A 37 -15.28 -37.96 -15.24
C LYS A 37 -13.82 -38.25 -15.52
N LYS A 38 -13.04 -37.27 -15.97
CA LYS A 38 -11.61 -37.38 -16.33
C LYS A 38 -11.27 -38.67 -17.12
N PRO A 39 -11.96 -38.95 -18.24
CA PRO A 39 -11.73 -40.15 -19.04
C PRO A 39 -10.34 -40.11 -19.68
N GLU A 40 -9.68 -41.26 -19.85
CA GLU A 40 -8.32 -41.33 -20.41
C GLU A 40 -8.26 -40.90 -21.89
N ASP A 41 -9.26 -41.26 -22.70
CA ASP A 41 -9.47 -40.65 -24.02
C ASP A 41 -10.53 -39.55 -23.93
N HIS A 42 -10.08 -38.30 -24.07
CA HIS A 42 -10.96 -37.13 -24.04
C HIS A 42 -11.77 -36.97 -25.33
N ILE A 43 -11.28 -37.44 -26.48
CA ILE A 43 -11.89 -37.22 -27.79
C ILE A 43 -13.04 -38.21 -28.00
N GLU A 44 -12.83 -39.51 -27.77
CA GLU A 44 -13.88 -40.54 -27.84
C GLU A 44 -15.04 -40.21 -26.87
N PHE A 45 -14.73 -39.67 -25.70
CA PHE A 45 -15.72 -39.21 -24.73
C PHE A 45 -16.56 -38.03 -25.25
N LEU A 46 -15.93 -37.02 -25.86
CA LEU A 46 -16.63 -35.86 -26.41
C LEU A 46 -17.47 -36.23 -27.64
N GLU A 47 -16.97 -37.13 -28.52
CA GLU A 47 -17.77 -37.71 -29.60
C GLU A 47 -18.98 -38.49 -29.07
N THR A 48 -18.80 -39.27 -27.99
CA THR A 48 -19.89 -39.99 -27.33
C THR A 48 -20.95 -39.05 -26.74
N CYS A 49 -20.55 -37.90 -26.19
CA CYS A 49 -21.50 -36.88 -25.72
C CYS A 49 -22.22 -36.19 -26.88
N LEU A 50 -21.50 -35.82 -27.96
CA LEU A 50 -22.08 -35.25 -29.18
C LEU A 50 -23.07 -36.20 -29.86
N ASN A 51 -22.84 -37.51 -29.81
CA ASN A 51 -23.77 -38.49 -30.38
C ASN A 51 -25.04 -38.62 -29.53
N LYS A 52 -24.95 -38.57 -28.19
CA LYS A 52 -26.12 -38.52 -27.31
C LYS A 52 -26.91 -37.21 -27.43
N ALA A 53 -26.22 -36.09 -27.64
CA ALA A 53 -26.84 -34.78 -27.92
C ALA A 53 -27.66 -34.75 -29.23
N LYS A 54 -27.39 -35.66 -30.19
CA LYS A 54 -28.19 -35.84 -31.40
C LYS A 54 -29.42 -36.71 -31.18
N GLU A 55 -29.51 -37.43 -30.07
CA GLU A 55 -30.61 -38.35 -29.73
C GLU A 55 -31.66 -37.69 -28.81
N ASP A 56 -31.25 -36.85 -27.86
CA ASP A 56 -32.14 -36.00 -27.06
C ASP A 56 -31.70 -34.52 -27.16
N PRO A 57 -32.51 -33.63 -27.78
CA PRO A 57 -32.17 -32.23 -27.98
C PRO A 57 -32.38 -31.35 -26.74
N LYS A 58 -32.79 -31.88 -25.57
CA LYS A 58 -33.00 -31.08 -24.34
C LYS A 58 -31.84 -31.19 -23.37
N ILE A 59 -30.90 -30.25 -23.48
CA ILE A 59 -29.62 -30.35 -22.78
C ILE A 59 -29.58 -29.42 -21.57
N ARG A 60 -28.97 -29.90 -20.48
CA ARG A 60 -28.71 -29.15 -19.24
C ARG A 60 -27.25 -29.36 -18.87
N TRP A 61 -26.68 -28.46 -18.06
CA TRP A 61 -25.29 -28.53 -17.60
C TRP A 61 -24.89 -29.88 -16.98
N HIS A 62 -25.85 -30.63 -16.41
CA HIS A 62 -25.63 -31.95 -15.80
C HIS A 62 -26.05 -33.15 -16.69
N SER A 63 -26.50 -32.96 -17.93
CA SER A 63 -27.15 -34.02 -18.74
C SER A 63 -26.28 -35.26 -19.01
N PHE A 64 -24.95 -35.11 -19.07
CA PHE A 64 -24.04 -36.25 -19.29
C PHE A 64 -23.52 -36.88 -17.98
N ILE A 65 -24.00 -36.45 -16.82
CA ILE A 65 -23.65 -36.96 -15.48
C ILE A 65 -24.81 -37.86 -14.99
N GLN A 66 -24.50 -39.08 -14.55
CA GLN A 66 -25.51 -40.05 -14.08
C GLN A 66 -25.66 -40.03 -12.55
N PRO A 67 -26.82 -40.45 -12.00
CA PRO A 67 -27.16 -40.22 -10.60
C PRO A 67 -26.34 -41.07 -9.62
N LEU A 68 -26.16 -40.52 -8.42
CA LEU A 68 -25.35 -41.09 -7.34
C LEU A 68 -25.94 -42.41 -6.77
N PRO A 69 -25.10 -43.40 -6.41
CA PRO A 69 -25.53 -44.58 -5.67
C PRO A 69 -25.77 -44.26 -4.18
N PRO A 70 -26.62 -45.03 -3.47
CA PRO A 70 -26.89 -44.83 -2.05
C PRO A 70 -25.73 -45.28 -1.15
N ILE A 71 -25.55 -44.59 -0.02
CA ILE A 71 -24.43 -44.75 0.92
C ILE A 71 -24.47 -46.14 1.63
N PRO A 72 -23.42 -46.97 1.51
CA PRO A 72 -23.29 -48.21 2.29
C PRO A 72 -22.95 -47.94 3.77
N LYS A 73 -23.48 -48.78 4.68
CA LYS A 73 -23.15 -48.75 6.12
C LYS A 73 -21.93 -49.63 6.44
N ALA A 74 -21.17 -49.27 7.48
CA ALA A 74 -19.92 -49.92 7.85
C ALA A 74 -20.10 -51.30 8.51
N THR A 75 -19.16 -52.23 8.24
CA THR A 75 -18.91 -53.42 9.10
C THR A 75 -17.51 -54.02 8.91
N GLU A 76 -16.82 -54.22 10.05
CA GLU A 76 -15.74 -55.16 10.43
C GLU A 76 -14.78 -55.90 9.44
N LYS A 77 -13.46 -55.76 9.73
CA LYS A 77 -12.37 -56.79 9.77
C LYS A 77 -11.98 -57.49 8.43
N ILE A 78 -10.75 -57.97 8.18
CA ILE A 78 -9.87 -58.91 8.91
C ILE A 78 -8.36 -58.66 8.54
N ARG A 79 -7.39 -59.26 9.27
CA ARG A 79 -5.92 -59.25 9.01
C ARG A 79 -5.56 -60.10 7.74
N THR A 80 -4.39 -60.16 7.13
CA THR A 80 -2.97 -60.19 7.57
C THR A 80 -2.04 -59.78 6.38
N GLU A 81 -0.71 -59.97 6.25
CA GLU A 81 0.48 -60.37 7.05
C GLU A 81 1.68 -59.69 6.31
N ALA A 82 2.62 -58.94 6.91
CA ALA A 82 3.85 -59.34 7.62
C ALA A 82 4.93 -60.12 6.81
N GLU A 83 5.96 -59.43 6.28
CA GLU A 83 7.28 -60.02 6.00
C GLU A 83 8.41 -58.95 5.97
N SER A 84 9.63 -59.31 6.38
CA SER A 84 10.87 -58.47 6.46
C SER A 84 12.06 -59.32 7.01
N PRO A 85 13.33 -58.85 7.08
CA PRO A 85 14.08 -57.81 6.33
C PRO A 85 15.51 -58.30 5.86
N GLN A 86 16.42 -57.36 5.55
CA GLN A 86 17.91 -57.47 5.57
C GLN A 86 18.64 -58.09 4.34
N PRO A 87 19.99 -57.93 4.21
CA PRO A 87 20.77 -56.68 4.31
C PRO A 87 21.89 -56.58 3.22
N PHE A 88 22.62 -55.46 3.16
CA PHE A 88 24.05 -55.46 2.79
C PHE A 88 24.80 -54.28 3.47
N ALA A 89 26.15 -54.31 3.45
CA ALA A 89 27.00 -53.68 4.47
C ALA A 89 27.81 -52.44 4.00
N GLU A 90 28.54 -51.87 4.96
CA GLU A 90 29.43 -50.71 4.87
C GLU A 90 30.66 -50.94 3.97
N ASP A 91 31.27 -49.87 3.45
CA ASP A 91 32.72 -49.69 3.64
C ASP A 91 33.17 -48.21 3.60
N VAL A 92 34.36 -47.96 4.12
CA VAL A 92 34.92 -46.69 4.61
C VAL A 92 35.68 -45.90 3.52
N LEU A 93 35.70 -44.53 3.57
CA LEU A 93 36.95 -43.72 3.52
C LEU A 93 36.80 -42.17 3.62
N ALA A 94 37.42 -41.63 4.68
CA ALA A 94 38.23 -40.40 4.80
C ALA A 94 37.77 -39.02 4.22
N SER A 95 37.65 -38.05 5.13
CA SER A 95 37.74 -36.60 4.85
C SER A 95 39.19 -36.07 4.95
N PRO A 96 39.48 -34.87 4.41
CA PRO A 96 40.57 -34.04 4.93
C PRO A 96 40.16 -32.59 5.28
N LYS A 97 40.06 -32.33 6.59
CA LYS A 97 40.44 -31.13 7.36
C LYS A 97 40.23 -29.70 6.81
N ALA A 98 39.64 -28.87 7.66
CA ALA A 98 39.59 -27.41 7.55
C ALA A 98 40.98 -26.73 7.68
N VAL A 99 41.05 -25.46 7.24
CA VAL A 99 42.13 -24.50 7.53
C VAL A 99 41.51 -23.15 7.92
N SER A 100 42.00 -22.56 9.00
CA SER A 100 41.76 -21.19 9.45
C SER A 100 42.84 -20.81 10.49
N PRO A 101 42.95 -19.53 10.92
CA PRO A 101 42.54 -18.28 10.28
C PRO A 101 43.76 -17.39 9.93
N VAL A 102 43.53 -16.22 9.32
CA VAL A 102 44.45 -15.09 9.42
C VAL A 102 43.65 -13.85 9.81
N GLN A 103 43.97 -13.27 10.96
CA GLN A 103 43.44 -11.98 11.40
C GLN A 103 44.46 -10.88 11.08
N ASN A 104 43.97 -9.72 10.64
CA ASN A 104 44.41 -8.41 11.13
C ASN A 104 43.36 -7.36 10.74
N ALA A 105 43.12 -6.42 11.64
CA ALA A 105 42.10 -5.36 11.51
C ALA A 105 42.73 -4.06 10.92
N PRO A 106 42.02 -2.92 10.75
CA PRO A 106 41.12 -2.33 11.73
C PRO A 106 39.63 -2.42 11.38
N SER A 107 38.81 -2.72 12.40
CA SER A 107 37.43 -2.30 12.45
C SER A 107 37.39 -0.87 13.01
N ASP A 108 37.13 0.12 12.16
CA ASP A 108 36.66 1.46 12.55
C ASP A 108 36.28 2.27 11.29
N ILE A 109 35.00 2.15 10.89
CA ILE A 109 34.16 3.15 10.23
C ILE A 109 32.74 2.57 10.30
N VAL A 110 31.99 3.02 11.30
CA VAL A 110 30.53 2.91 11.33
C VAL A 110 30.01 4.33 11.14
N GLN A 111 29.25 4.56 10.08
CA GLN A 111 28.47 5.79 9.93
C GLN A 111 26.99 5.45 10.03
N LYS A 112 26.23 6.32 10.69
CA LYS A 112 24.83 6.10 11.04
C LYS A 112 23.95 6.27 9.81
N LYS A 113 23.04 5.32 9.52
CA LYS A 113 21.79 5.66 8.82
C LYS A 113 21.04 6.68 9.70
N THR A 114 20.48 7.71 9.09
CA THR A 114 19.57 8.65 9.77
C THR A 114 18.16 8.06 9.85
N GLU A 115 17.37 8.47 10.85
CA GLU A 115 16.02 7.94 11.08
C GLU A 115 15.09 8.19 9.88
N ALA A 116 15.24 9.32 9.19
CA ALA A 116 14.53 9.61 7.93
C ALA A 116 14.83 8.60 6.80
N SER A 117 16.06 8.09 6.71
CA SER A 117 16.41 7.03 5.73
C SER A 117 15.74 5.71 6.08
N LEU A 118 15.59 5.40 7.37
CA LEU A 118 14.91 4.18 7.83
C LEU A 118 13.38 4.30 7.64
N LEU A 119 12.81 5.49 7.87
CA LEU A 119 11.40 5.76 7.66
C LEU A 119 11.03 5.71 6.16
N ALA A 120 11.87 6.26 5.27
CA ALA A 120 11.66 6.14 3.82
C ALA A 120 11.71 4.68 3.35
N GLU A 121 12.64 3.89 3.88
CA GLU A 121 12.77 2.44 3.62
C GLU A 121 11.53 1.67 4.12
N GLN A 122 10.96 2.06 5.27
CA GLN A 122 9.71 1.50 5.80
C GLN A 122 8.47 1.89 4.98
N VAL A 123 8.32 3.16 4.61
CA VAL A 123 7.18 3.65 3.81
C VAL A 123 7.19 3.05 2.41
N PHE A 124 8.35 2.97 1.76
CA PHE A 124 8.49 2.33 0.45
C PHE A 124 8.10 0.84 0.48
N ASN A 125 8.59 0.10 1.48
CA ASN A 125 8.26 -1.33 1.62
C ASN A 125 6.77 -1.55 1.97
N LYS A 126 6.18 -0.71 2.82
CA LYS A 126 4.73 -0.74 3.13
C LYS A 126 3.90 -0.51 1.87
N HIS A 127 4.24 0.51 1.08
CA HIS A 127 3.47 0.87 -0.11
C HIS A 127 3.60 -0.12 -1.27
N MET A 128 4.68 -0.91 -1.33
CA MET A 128 4.77 -2.06 -2.25
C MET A 128 3.91 -3.23 -1.77
N GLN A 129 3.89 -3.52 -0.46
CA GLN A 129 3.02 -4.56 0.13
C GLN A 129 1.52 -4.25 -0.02
N GLU A 130 1.14 -2.96 -0.01
CA GLU A 130 -0.22 -2.50 -0.26
C GLU A 130 -0.66 -2.67 -1.73
N ILE A 131 0.29 -2.68 -2.67
CA ILE A 131 0.01 -2.89 -4.11
C ILE A 131 -0.14 -4.38 -4.45
N ASP A 132 0.65 -5.26 -3.84
CA ASP A 132 0.53 -6.73 -4.00
C ASP A 132 -0.77 -7.29 -3.38
N ALA A 133 -1.48 -6.52 -2.54
CA ALA A 133 -2.70 -6.94 -1.84
C ALA A 133 -4.00 -6.88 -2.68
N LEU A 134 -3.93 -6.47 -3.95
CA LEU A 134 -5.11 -6.23 -4.80
C LEU A 134 -5.45 -7.33 -5.83
N ASP A 135 -4.58 -8.33 -6.02
CA ASP A 135 -4.87 -9.51 -6.84
C ASP A 135 -5.36 -10.70 -5.98
N ASN A 136 -6.44 -11.38 -6.40
CA ASN A 136 -7.11 -12.40 -5.61
C ASN A 136 -6.61 -13.83 -5.91
N ASP A 137 -6.10 -14.52 -4.87
CA ASP A 137 -6.20 -15.97 -4.63
C ASP A 137 -5.86 -16.95 -5.79
N ASP A 138 -4.89 -16.60 -6.65
CA ASP A 138 -4.12 -17.56 -7.46
C ASP A 138 -2.86 -18.02 -6.70
N GLU A 139 -2.30 -19.20 -7.02
CA GLU A 139 -1.08 -19.71 -6.38
C GLU A 139 0.06 -18.66 -6.37
N LYS A 140 0.58 -18.28 -5.19
CA LYS A 140 1.64 -17.25 -5.01
C LYS A 140 2.65 -17.34 -6.17
N PRO A 141 2.75 -16.31 -7.03
CA PRO A 141 3.49 -16.42 -8.29
C PRO A 141 4.91 -16.93 -8.04
N TRP A 142 5.36 -17.89 -8.85
CA TRP A 142 6.60 -18.66 -8.60
C TRP A 142 7.89 -17.83 -8.49
N TYR A 143 7.80 -16.55 -8.81
CA TYR A 143 8.86 -15.55 -8.78
C TYR A 143 8.70 -14.51 -7.65
N ALA A 144 7.63 -14.54 -6.86
CA ALA A 144 7.34 -13.52 -5.85
C ALA A 144 8.42 -13.40 -4.75
N ASP A 145 9.15 -14.49 -4.46
CA ASP A 145 10.34 -14.48 -3.60
C ASP A 145 11.53 -13.64 -4.19
N TYR A 146 11.45 -13.19 -5.45
CA TYR A 146 12.33 -12.16 -6.03
C TYR A 146 11.72 -10.74 -5.94
N THR A 147 10.39 -10.63 -5.99
CA THR A 147 9.65 -9.36 -5.87
C THR A 147 9.76 -8.79 -4.46
N GLU A 148 9.60 -9.64 -3.44
CA GLU A 148 9.72 -9.32 -2.01
C GLU A 148 11.16 -9.01 -1.56
N LYS A 149 12.16 -9.17 -2.44
CA LYS A 149 13.57 -9.18 -2.06
C LYS A 149 14.20 -7.79 -2.12
N TYR A 150 14.17 -7.08 -0.98
CA TYR A 150 14.91 -5.84 -0.82
C TYR A 150 16.42 -6.03 -1.05
N ILE A 151 17.00 -5.17 -1.88
CA ILE A 151 18.44 -5.08 -2.16
C ILE A 151 18.78 -3.59 -2.23
N ASP A 152 19.68 -3.15 -1.34
CA ASP A 152 20.23 -1.80 -1.27
C ASP A 152 21.12 -1.49 -2.48
N THR A 153 20.79 -0.43 -3.22
CA THR A 153 21.53 0.02 -4.42
C THR A 153 22.28 1.32 -4.23
N SER A 154 22.34 1.90 -3.02
CA SER A 154 23.04 3.15 -2.73
C SER A 154 24.49 3.15 -3.27
N ALA A 155 25.22 2.05 -3.05
CA ALA A 155 26.59 1.86 -3.51
C ALA A 155 26.80 1.84 -5.04
N ILE A 156 25.73 1.87 -5.84
CA ILE A 156 25.78 1.86 -7.31
C ILE A 156 25.04 3.03 -8.00
N GLN A 157 24.41 3.95 -7.26
CA GLN A 157 23.63 5.06 -7.86
C GLN A 157 24.47 6.02 -8.70
N GLU A 158 25.69 6.35 -8.27
CA GLU A 158 26.62 7.24 -9.00
C GLU A 158 27.33 6.59 -10.20
N LYS A 159 27.01 5.33 -10.54
CA LYS A 159 27.75 4.55 -11.55
C LYS A 159 27.09 4.67 -12.92
N PRO A 160 27.85 4.94 -14.01
CA PRO A 160 27.30 4.92 -15.36
C PRO A 160 26.65 3.57 -15.71
N ILE A 161 25.35 3.59 -16.00
CA ILE A 161 24.58 2.43 -16.46
C ILE A 161 24.29 2.59 -17.95
N VAL A 162 24.72 1.61 -18.75
CA VAL A 162 24.52 1.59 -20.20
C VAL A 162 23.62 0.42 -20.56
N PHE A 163 22.42 0.70 -21.08
CA PHE A 163 21.57 -0.33 -21.67
C PHE A 163 22.12 -0.72 -23.05
N VAL A 164 22.18 -2.02 -23.36
CA VAL A 164 22.76 -2.53 -24.61
C VAL A 164 21.74 -3.40 -25.36
N LEU A 165 21.32 -2.89 -26.52
CA LEU A 165 20.11 -3.27 -27.24
C LEU A 165 20.35 -3.55 -28.74
N GLY A 166 19.28 -3.82 -29.49
CA GLY A 166 19.31 -4.32 -30.87
C GLY A 166 19.02 -5.82 -30.99
N GLY A 167 18.88 -6.32 -32.21
CA GLY A 167 18.30 -7.65 -32.49
C GLY A 167 19.11 -8.87 -31.99
N PRO A 168 18.50 -10.07 -31.91
CA PRO A 168 19.23 -11.30 -31.64
C PRO A 168 20.23 -11.56 -32.78
N GLY A 169 21.53 -11.65 -32.47
CA GLY A 169 22.59 -11.76 -33.48
C GLY A 169 23.28 -10.44 -33.88
N SER A 170 22.84 -9.29 -33.35
CA SER A 170 23.39 -7.97 -33.73
C SER A 170 24.87 -7.77 -33.37
N GLY A 171 25.36 -8.45 -32.33
CA GLY A 171 26.76 -8.39 -31.89
C GLY A 171 26.98 -7.84 -30.47
N LYS A 172 25.92 -7.44 -29.75
CA LYS A 172 25.94 -6.88 -28.38
C LYS A 172 27.06 -7.42 -27.48
N GLY A 173 27.03 -8.72 -27.16
CA GLY A 173 28.02 -9.33 -26.25
C GLY A 173 29.48 -9.25 -26.75
N THR A 174 29.71 -9.28 -28.07
CA THR A 174 31.03 -9.07 -28.67
C THR A 174 31.53 -7.65 -28.44
N GLN A 175 30.63 -6.66 -28.54
CA GLN A 175 30.96 -5.26 -28.28
C GLN A 175 31.12 -5.01 -26.77
N CYS A 176 30.24 -5.59 -25.93
CA CYS A 176 30.37 -5.54 -24.47
C CYS A 176 31.74 -6.03 -24.01
N ALA A 177 32.23 -7.17 -24.52
CA ALA A 177 33.56 -7.69 -24.19
C ALA A 177 34.69 -6.68 -24.50
N LYS A 178 34.61 -5.97 -25.64
CA LYS A 178 35.59 -4.92 -26.00
C LYS A 178 35.45 -3.66 -25.15
N ILE A 179 34.23 -3.28 -24.74
CA ILE A 179 34.01 -2.14 -23.81
C ILE A 179 34.57 -2.48 -22.41
N VAL A 180 34.35 -3.71 -21.93
CA VAL A 180 34.94 -4.23 -20.67
C VAL A 180 36.48 -4.12 -20.74
N GLU A 181 37.10 -4.60 -21.83
CA GLU A 181 38.55 -4.56 -22.02
C GLU A 181 39.11 -3.12 -22.08
N LYS A 182 38.48 -2.21 -22.83
CA LYS A 182 38.98 -0.84 -23.02
C LYS A 182 38.71 0.10 -21.83
N TYR A 183 37.53 0.03 -21.22
CA TYR A 183 37.08 1.02 -20.23
C TYR A 183 37.02 0.47 -18.80
N GLY A 184 36.91 -0.86 -18.61
CA GLY A 184 36.81 -1.49 -17.29
C GLY A 184 35.41 -1.43 -16.66
N PHE A 185 34.37 -1.40 -17.49
CA PHE A 185 32.98 -1.61 -17.06
C PHE A 185 32.73 -3.09 -16.73
N LEU A 186 31.65 -3.39 -16.01
CA LEU A 186 31.15 -4.75 -15.82
C LEU A 186 30.06 -5.07 -16.85
N HIS A 187 30.21 -6.17 -17.59
CA HIS A 187 29.16 -6.68 -18.48
C HIS A 187 28.21 -7.63 -17.73
N LEU A 188 26.92 -7.30 -17.75
CA LEU A 188 25.84 -8.09 -17.19
C LEU A 188 24.83 -8.42 -18.29
N SER A 189 24.89 -9.63 -18.85
CA SER A 189 23.86 -10.09 -19.79
C SER A 189 22.70 -10.71 -19.00
N ALA A 190 21.52 -10.10 -19.07
CA ALA A 190 20.32 -10.58 -18.38
C ALA A 190 20.01 -12.05 -18.74
N GLY A 191 20.25 -12.43 -20.00
CA GLY A 191 20.07 -13.81 -20.46
C GLY A 191 21.09 -14.79 -19.89
N ASP A 192 22.32 -14.37 -19.55
CA ASP A 192 23.31 -15.26 -18.94
C ASP A 192 23.17 -15.34 -17.41
N LEU A 193 22.65 -14.30 -16.75
CA LEU A 193 22.20 -14.37 -15.35
C LEU A 193 21.07 -15.39 -15.19
N LEU A 194 20.04 -15.31 -16.04
CA LEU A 194 18.95 -16.30 -16.07
C LEU A 194 19.46 -17.72 -16.34
N ARG A 195 20.39 -17.90 -17.30
CA ARG A 195 21.05 -19.21 -17.54
C ARG A 195 21.96 -19.68 -16.41
N ALA A 196 22.46 -18.79 -15.55
CA ALA A 196 23.18 -19.17 -14.34
C ALA A 196 22.20 -19.67 -13.27
N GLU A 197 21.01 -19.08 -13.17
CA GLU A 197 19.94 -19.53 -12.27
C GLU A 197 19.45 -20.94 -12.63
N VAL A 198 19.19 -21.20 -13.92
CA VAL A 198 18.87 -22.55 -14.44
C VAL A 198 19.90 -23.58 -13.99
N LYS A 199 21.19 -23.25 -14.05
CA LYS A 199 22.30 -24.16 -13.68
C LYS A 199 22.36 -24.49 -12.19
N LYS A 200 21.68 -23.75 -11.30
CA LYS A 200 21.58 -24.11 -9.88
C LYS A 200 20.66 -25.32 -9.64
N GLY A 201 19.80 -25.67 -10.61
CA GLY A 201 18.91 -26.83 -10.52
C GLY A 201 17.75 -26.66 -9.53
N SER A 202 17.37 -25.42 -9.21
CA SER A 202 16.19 -25.11 -8.41
C SER A 202 14.89 -25.26 -9.23
N GLU A 203 13.75 -25.42 -8.56
CA GLU A 203 12.43 -25.45 -9.20
C GLU A 203 12.13 -24.14 -9.96
N ILE A 204 12.56 -23.02 -9.40
CA ILE A 204 12.59 -21.69 -10.04
C ILE A 204 13.45 -21.72 -11.31
N GLY A 205 14.64 -22.31 -11.25
CA GLY A 205 15.50 -22.52 -12.40
C GLY A 205 14.85 -23.36 -13.50
N ALA A 206 14.03 -24.36 -13.15
CA ALA A 206 13.27 -25.14 -14.12
C ALA A 206 12.17 -24.29 -14.81
N LYS A 207 11.47 -23.41 -14.08
CA LYS A 207 10.47 -22.49 -14.65
C LYS A 207 11.11 -21.42 -15.56
N ILE A 208 12.29 -20.92 -15.20
CA ILE A 208 13.11 -20.04 -16.06
C ILE A 208 13.55 -20.77 -17.34
N ASP A 209 14.02 -22.01 -17.23
CA ASP A 209 14.45 -22.85 -18.37
C ASP A 209 13.29 -23.12 -19.35
N GLN A 210 12.09 -23.39 -18.85
CA GLN A 210 10.88 -23.54 -19.67
C GLN A 210 10.58 -22.26 -20.46
N ALA A 211 10.49 -21.11 -19.79
CA ALA A 211 10.20 -19.83 -20.46
C ALA A 211 11.23 -19.49 -21.55
N ILE A 212 12.52 -19.74 -21.29
CA ILE A 212 13.61 -19.55 -22.27
C ILE A 212 13.46 -20.48 -23.47
N LYS A 213 13.11 -21.76 -23.26
CA LYS A 213 12.92 -22.75 -24.35
C LYS A 213 11.72 -22.45 -25.22
N GLU A 214 10.63 -21.98 -24.62
CA GLU A 214 9.41 -21.59 -25.35
C GLU A 214 9.57 -20.24 -26.07
N GLY A 215 10.59 -19.46 -25.72
CA GLY A 215 10.87 -18.14 -26.31
C GLY A 215 10.07 -17.01 -25.67
N GLN A 216 9.48 -17.24 -24.51
CA GLN A 216 8.72 -16.28 -23.72
C GLN A 216 9.65 -15.31 -22.96
N LEU A 217 9.08 -14.24 -22.41
CA LEU A 217 9.79 -13.37 -21.47
C LEU A 217 9.65 -13.93 -20.05
N VAL A 218 10.76 -14.01 -19.33
CA VAL A 218 10.76 -14.26 -17.88
C VAL A 218 10.17 -13.02 -17.17
N PRO A 219 9.40 -13.18 -16.06
CA PRO A 219 8.90 -12.07 -15.27
C PRO A 219 9.95 -10.99 -14.95
N GLN A 220 9.48 -9.75 -14.90
CA GLN A 220 10.34 -8.56 -14.92
C GLN A 220 11.17 -8.48 -13.63
N ASP A 221 10.55 -8.83 -12.50
CA ASP A 221 11.08 -8.80 -11.14
C ASP A 221 12.24 -9.77 -10.94
N VAL A 222 12.14 -11.00 -11.45
CA VAL A 222 13.26 -11.97 -11.46
C VAL A 222 14.47 -11.38 -12.17
N THR A 223 14.24 -10.73 -13.32
CA THR A 223 15.30 -10.19 -14.17
C THR A 223 15.96 -8.97 -13.52
N ILE A 224 15.17 -8.07 -12.92
CA ILE A 224 15.66 -6.89 -12.21
C ILE A 224 16.39 -7.30 -10.92
N CYS A 225 15.83 -8.22 -10.14
CA CYS A 225 16.44 -8.70 -8.89
C CYS A 225 17.80 -9.38 -9.14
N LEU A 226 17.91 -10.26 -10.15
CA LEU A 226 19.19 -10.85 -10.56
C LEU A 226 20.21 -9.80 -11.06
N LEU A 227 19.76 -8.74 -11.72
CA LEU A 227 20.63 -7.61 -12.08
C LEU A 227 21.10 -6.84 -10.83
N LYS A 228 20.20 -6.53 -9.89
CA LYS A 228 20.52 -5.85 -8.63
C LYS A 228 21.59 -6.61 -7.83
N GLU A 229 21.42 -7.92 -7.64
CA GLU A 229 22.43 -8.76 -6.99
C GLU A 229 23.80 -8.67 -7.68
N ALA A 230 23.82 -8.81 -9.00
CA ALA A 230 25.06 -8.84 -9.77
C ALA A 230 25.77 -7.47 -9.85
N MET A 231 25.02 -6.37 -9.81
CA MET A 231 25.57 -5.00 -9.75
C MET A 231 26.13 -4.69 -8.36
N VAL A 232 25.37 -4.97 -7.29
CA VAL A 232 25.78 -4.65 -5.91
C VAL A 232 26.98 -5.51 -5.46
N ALA A 233 27.04 -6.79 -5.86
CA ALA A 233 28.21 -7.65 -5.67
C ALA A 233 29.49 -7.17 -6.40
N LYS A 234 29.36 -6.14 -7.24
CA LYS A 234 30.42 -5.51 -8.05
C LYS A 234 30.33 -3.97 -8.05
N ALA A 235 29.93 -3.37 -6.92
CA ALA A 235 29.90 -1.91 -6.74
C ALA A 235 31.28 -1.23 -6.90
N ASP A 236 32.38 -2.01 -6.85
CA ASP A 236 33.74 -1.58 -7.19
C ASP A 236 33.95 -1.29 -8.70
N SER A 237 33.00 -1.67 -9.56
CA SER A 237 33.04 -1.39 -11.01
C SER A 237 33.08 0.11 -11.33
N LYS A 238 33.62 0.43 -12.52
CA LYS A 238 33.57 1.79 -13.12
C LYS A 238 32.22 2.13 -13.77
N GLY A 239 31.35 1.14 -13.97
CA GLY A 239 30.06 1.26 -14.65
C GLY A 239 29.51 -0.11 -15.06
N PHE A 240 28.29 -0.14 -15.57
CA PHE A 240 27.56 -1.38 -15.88
C PHE A 240 27.06 -1.37 -17.33
N LEU A 241 27.29 -2.47 -18.07
CA LEU A 241 26.75 -2.72 -19.41
C LEU A 241 25.68 -3.79 -19.28
N ILE A 242 24.41 -3.41 -19.41
CA ILE A 242 23.27 -4.29 -19.23
C ILE A 242 22.79 -4.77 -20.61
N ASP A 243 23.15 -6.01 -20.96
CA ASP A 243 22.95 -6.59 -22.29
C ASP A 243 21.65 -7.38 -22.41
N GLY A 244 20.83 -6.97 -23.38
CA GLY A 244 19.56 -7.62 -23.70
C GLY A 244 18.43 -7.31 -22.71
N PHE A 245 18.49 -6.13 -22.08
CA PHE A 245 17.50 -5.53 -21.19
C PHE A 245 17.62 -4.00 -21.28
N PRO A 246 16.55 -3.21 -21.11
CA PRO A 246 15.15 -3.62 -20.95
C PRO A 246 14.52 -4.08 -22.27
N ARG A 247 13.60 -5.05 -22.21
CA ARG A 247 12.93 -5.67 -23.38
C ARG A 247 11.54 -5.13 -23.66
N GLU A 248 10.96 -4.45 -22.68
CA GLU A 248 9.68 -3.74 -22.74
C GLU A 248 9.82 -2.43 -21.95
N ILE A 249 9.02 -1.41 -22.28
CA ILE A 249 9.10 -0.10 -21.62
C ILE A 249 8.89 -0.18 -20.10
N LYS A 250 8.01 -1.09 -19.63
CA LYS A 250 7.77 -1.33 -18.19
C LYS A 250 9.04 -1.78 -17.47
N GLN A 251 9.85 -2.67 -18.07
CA GLN A 251 11.11 -3.16 -17.47
C GLN A 251 12.10 -2.02 -17.24
N GLY A 252 12.21 -1.08 -18.18
CA GLY A 252 13.08 0.09 -18.05
C GLY A 252 12.64 0.95 -16.87
N LYS A 253 11.40 1.43 -16.90
CA LYS A 253 10.84 2.28 -15.82
C LYS A 253 10.89 1.63 -14.44
N GLN A 254 10.69 0.32 -14.35
CA GLN A 254 10.78 -0.41 -13.07
C GLN A 254 12.23 -0.52 -12.58
N PHE A 255 13.19 -0.81 -13.47
CA PHE A 255 14.61 -0.80 -13.13
C PHE A 255 15.07 0.58 -12.65
N GLU A 256 14.64 1.65 -13.32
CA GLU A 256 15.05 3.02 -12.97
C GLU A 256 14.51 3.45 -11.62
N ARG A 257 13.28 3.05 -11.27
CA ARG A 257 12.70 3.21 -9.91
C ARG A 257 13.42 2.40 -8.82
N GLN A 258 13.93 1.20 -9.16
CA GLN A 258 14.46 0.24 -8.18
C GLN A 258 16.00 0.19 -8.09
N VAL A 259 16.71 0.86 -9.01
CA VAL A 259 18.16 0.76 -9.18
C VAL A 259 18.79 2.15 -9.38
N ALA A 260 18.76 2.67 -10.61
CA ALA A 260 19.16 4.02 -11.04
C ALA A 260 18.85 4.21 -12.55
N PHE A 261 18.87 5.46 -13.03
CA PHE A 261 18.69 5.80 -14.45
C PHE A 261 19.85 5.32 -15.34
N ALA A 262 19.56 5.05 -16.62
CA ALA A 262 20.60 4.75 -17.61
C ALA A 262 21.19 6.03 -18.21
N SER A 263 22.53 6.14 -18.22
CA SER A 263 23.26 7.28 -18.78
C SER A 263 23.47 7.20 -20.31
N LEU A 264 23.19 6.04 -20.92
CA LEU A 264 23.30 5.77 -22.35
C LEU A 264 22.53 4.50 -22.74
N MET A 265 21.97 4.48 -23.95
CA MET A 265 21.42 3.28 -24.59
C MET A 265 22.12 3.01 -25.93
N LEU A 266 22.95 1.96 -25.99
CA LEU A 266 23.62 1.51 -27.21
C LEU A 266 22.69 0.57 -28.01
N ASN A 267 22.15 1.04 -29.13
CA ASN A 267 21.25 0.25 -29.98
C ASN A 267 21.98 -0.28 -31.23
N TYR A 268 22.19 -1.59 -31.32
CA TYR A 268 22.87 -2.22 -32.47
C TYR A 268 21.89 -2.64 -33.57
N GLU A 269 21.72 -1.77 -34.56
CA GLU A 269 20.86 -1.96 -35.73
C GLU A 269 21.51 -2.90 -36.75
N CYS A 270 20.75 -3.85 -37.29
CA CYS A 270 21.23 -4.82 -38.26
C CYS A 270 20.01 -5.44 -39.00
N PRO A 271 20.05 -5.62 -40.33
CA PRO A 271 18.96 -6.25 -41.07
C PRO A 271 18.68 -7.70 -40.63
N ASP A 272 17.41 -8.09 -40.63
CA ASP A 272 16.94 -9.40 -40.15
C ASP A 272 17.56 -10.58 -40.90
N GLU A 273 17.94 -10.41 -42.17
CA GLU A 273 18.67 -11.40 -42.96
C GLU A 273 20.04 -11.68 -42.34
N VAL A 274 20.79 -10.61 -42.04
CA VAL A 274 22.14 -10.68 -41.45
C VAL A 274 22.08 -11.19 -40.00
N LEU A 275 21.04 -10.80 -39.25
CA LEU A 275 20.75 -11.37 -37.93
C LEU A 275 20.50 -12.89 -38.01
N THR A 276 19.68 -13.32 -38.96
CA THR A 276 19.33 -14.73 -39.18
C THR A 276 20.55 -15.57 -39.57
N GLU A 277 21.37 -15.09 -40.51
CA GLU A 277 22.61 -15.77 -40.92
C GLU A 277 23.58 -15.95 -39.74
N ARG A 278 23.83 -14.87 -38.98
CA ARG A 278 24.71 -14.90 -37.79
C ARG A 278 24.20 -15.85 -36.70
N LEU A 279 22.89 -15.93 -36.50
CA LEU A 279 22.28 -16.88 -35.54
C LEU A 279 22.44 -18.34 -36.00
N ILE A 280 22.20 -18.63 -37.29
CA ILE A 280 22.38 -19.97 -37.87
C ILE A 280 23.84 -20.42 -37.81
N GLU A 281 24.81 -19.51 -38.01
CA GLU A 281 26.23 -19.81 -37.86
C GLU A 281 26.63 -20.05 -36.40
N ARG A 282 26.09 -19.26 -35.46
CA ARG A 282 26.34 -19.42 -34.02
C ARG A 282 25.74 -20.72 -33.48
N GLY A 283 24.56 -21.14 -33.95
CA GLY A 283 23.92 -22.40 -33.53
C GLY A 283 24.78 -23.63 -33.80
N LYS A 284 25.58 -23.63 -34.87
CA LYS A 284 26.51 -24.72 -35.23
C LYS A 284 27.67 -24.91 -34.25
N HIS A 285 28.01 -23.90 -33.45
CA HIS A 285 29.26 -23.85 -32.68
C HIS A 285 29.10 -23.55 -31.19
N SER A 286 27.98 -22.94 -30.77
CA SER A 286 27.83 -22.39 -29.40
C SER A 286 27.19 -23.33 -28.38
N GLY A 287 26.64 -24.47 -28.81
CA GLY A 287 25.90 -25.40 -27.93
C GLY A 287 24.56 -24.86 -27.40
N ARG A 288 24.08 -23.73 -27.94
CA ARG A 288 22.79 -23.12 -27.55
C ARG A 288 21.60 -23.85 -28.15
N VAL A 289 20.79 -24.48 -27.30
CA VAL A 289 19.54 -25.15 -27.68
C VAL A 289 18.47 -24.21 -28.26
N ASP A 290 18.58 -22.91 -27.99
CA ASP A 290 17.67 -21.85 -28.45
C ASP A 290 18.01 -21.24 -29.82
N ASP A 291 19.07 -21.69 -30.50
CA ASP A 291 19.52 -21.18 -31.81
C ASP A 291 19.09 -22.09 -32.99
N ASN A 292 17.78 -22.37 -33.11
CA ASN A 292 17.17 -23.12 -34.21
C ASN A 292 16.29 -22.23 -35.12
N ILE A 293 15.98 -22.67 -36.35
CA ILE A 293 15.30 -21.82 -37.36
C ILE A 293 13.93 -21.32 -36.91
N GLU A 294 13.19 -22.08 -36.09
CA GLU A 294 11.87 -21.66 -35.62
C GLU A 294 11.97 -20.68 -34.45
N SER A 295 12.85 -20.94 -33.47
CA SER A 295 13.10 -20.02 -32.36
C SER A 295 13.74 -18.70 -32.82
N ILE A 296 14.61 -18.74 -33.83
CA ILE A 296 15.20 -17.53 -34.44
C ILE A 296 14.08 -16.61 -34.97
N LYS A 297 13.10 -17.14 -35.70
CA LYS A 297 11.95 -16.35 -36.19
C LYS A 297 11.12 -15.76 -35.06
N LYS A 298 10.74 -16.58 -34.07
CA LYS A 298 9.96 -16.11 -32.90
C LYS A 298 10.67 -14.97 -32.15
N ARG A 299 12.01 -15.06 -32.02
CA ARG A 299 12.84 -14.05 -31.34
C ARG A 299 13.01 -12.75 -32.13
N LEU A 300 12.98 -12.80 -33.46
CA LEU A 300 12.98 -11.59 -34.31
C LEU A 300 11.62 -10.87 -34.24
N VAL A 301 10.52 -11.61 -34.37
CA VAL A 301 9.16 -11.05 -34.21
C VAL A 301 9.00 -10.39 -32.82
N LEU A 302 9.30 -11.12 -31.75
CA LEU A 302 9.23 -10.58 -30.38
C LEU A 302 10.13 -9.37 -30.16
N PHE A 303 11.32 -9.34 -30.77
CA PHE A 303 12.20 -8.17 -30.71
C PHE A 303 11.54 -6.93 -31.34
N HIS A 304 10.98 -7.05 -32.53
CA HIS A 304 10.30 -5.93 -33.21
C HIS A 304 9.02 -5.48 -32.52
N GLU A 305 8.21 -6.42 -32.00
CA GLU A 305 6.94 -6.13 -31.33
C GLU A 305 7.10 -5.51 -29.93
N LYS A 306 8.12 -5.92 -29.17
CA LYS A 306 8.27 -5.55 -27.74
C LYS A 306 9.48 -4.68 -27.44
N THR A 307 10.62 -4.97 -28.06
CA THR A 307 11.91 -4.36 -27.72
C THR A 307 12.27 -3.17 -28.60
N SER A 308 11.91 -3.14 -29.89
CA SER A 308 12.11 -1.95 -30.73
C SER A 308 11.40 -0.69 -30.20
N PRO A 309 10.15 -0.75 -29.65
CA PRO A 309 9.51 0.39 -28.99
C PRO A 309 10.28 0.99 -27.80
N VAL A 310 11.15 0.21 -27.13
CA VAL A 310 12.01 0.70 -26.04
C VAL A 310 12.99 1.75 -26.54
N VAL A 311 13.56 1.55 -27.74
CA VAL A 311 14.51 2.48 -28.37
C VAL A 311 13.83 3.82 -28.69
N GLN A 312 12.56 3.80 -29.08
CA GLN A 312 11.78 5.03 -29.28
C GLN A 312 11.46 5.75 -27.95
N HIS A 313 11.25 5.00 -26.87
CA HIS A 313 10.94 5.59 -25.56
C HIS A 313 12.13 6.28 -24.91
N TYR A 314 13.34 5.73 -25.07
CA TYR A 314 14.59 6.26 -24.51
C TYR A 314 15.40 7.08 -25.53
N SER A 315 14.74 7.66 -26.53
CA SER A 315 15.38 8.32 -27.68
C SER A 315 16.42 9.38 -27.31
N GLU A 316 16.21 10.11 -26.21
CA GLU A 316 17.12 11.14 -25.68
C GLU A 316 18.49 10.60 -25.25
N ILE A 317 18.56 9.33 -24.82
CA ILE A 317 19.81 8.66 -24.43
C ILE A 317 20.28 7.61 -25.45
N VAL A 318 19.62 7.48 -26.61
CA VAL A 318 19.93 6.44 -27.61
C VAL A 318 21.08 6.85 -28.53
N SER A 319 22.03 5.92 -28.70
CA SER A 319 23.00 5.90 -29.79
C SER A 319 22.80 4.67 -30.65
N SER A 320 22.17 4.85 -31.82
CA SER A 320 22.01 3.80 -32.84
C SER A 320 23.28 3.58 -33.65
N ILE A 321 23.73 2.33 -33.74
CA ILE A 321 24.99 1.92 -34.37
C ILE A 321 24.72 0.84 -35.41
N GLN A 322 25.08 1.11 -36.67
CA GLN A 322 24.96 0.15 -37.78
C GLN A 322 25.93 -1.03 -37.61
N ALA A 323 25.40 -2.18 -37.21
CA ALA A 323 26.14 -3.39 -36.82
C ALA A 323 26.29 -4.45 -37.93
N ASN A 324 25.94 -4.10 -39.17
CA ASN A 324 26.16 -4.88 -40.39
C ASN A 324 27.60 -4.77 -40.96
N ARG A 325 28.46 -3.95 -40.35
CA ARG A 325 29.89 -3.74 -40.70
C ARG A 325 30.82 -4.69 -39.93
N SER A 326 32.14 -4.51 -40.06
CA SER A 326 33.12 -5.30 -39.31
C SER A 326 33.08 -5.00 -37.80
N ILE A 327 33.55 -5.94 -36.99
CA ILE A 327 33.52 -5.84 -35.51
C ILE A 327 34.27 -4.58 -35.03
N ASP A 328 35.34 -4.20 -35.69
CA ASP A 328 36.20 -3.08 -35.29
C ASP A 328 35.63 -1.71 -35.71
N GLU A 329 35.01 -1.58 -36.89
CA GLU A 329 34.25 -0.37 -37.27
C GLU A 329 33.07 -0.13 -36.31
N VAL A 330 32.34 -1.20 -35.97
CA VAL A 330 31.23 -1.14 -35.00
C VAL A 330 31.74 -0.81 -33.60
N PHE A 331 32.94 -1.27 -33.23
CA PHE A 331 33.56 -0.90 -31.95
C PHE A 331 34.06 0.54 -31.93
N GLU A 332 34.59 1.06 -33.04
CA GLU A 332 35.02 2.46 -33.15
C GLU A 332 33.84 3.42 -32.95
N ASP A 333 32.70 3.14 -33.58
CA ASP A 333 31.47 3.94 -33.39
C ASP A 333 30.84 3.73 -32.00
N THR A 334 30.97 2.53 -31.42
CA THR A 334 30.63 2.29 -30.01
C THR A 334 31.48 3.13 -29.06
N CYS A 335 32.78 3.24 -29.33
CA CYS A 335 33.68 4.11 -28.57
C CYS A 335 33.27 5.56 -28.68
N LYS A 336 32.93 6.06 -29.88
CA LYS A 336 32.46 7.43 -30.09
C LYS A 336 31.19 7.72 -29.29
N ALA A 337 30.19 6.84 -29.34
CA ALA A 337 28.95 7.01 -28.58
C ALA A 337 29.19 7.03 -27.06
N LEU A 338 30.00 6.11 -26.54
CA LEU A 338 30.32 6.03 -25.11
C LEU A 338 31.17 7.23 -24.65
N GLU A 339 32.17 7.63 -25.42
CA GLU A 339 33.00 8.81 -25.14
C GLU A 339 32.20 10.11 -25.29
N GLN A 340 31.23 10.19 -26.20
CA GLN A 340 30.32 11.35 -26.31
C GLN A 340 29.41 11.44 -25.08
N SER A 341 28.78 10.36 -24.65
CA SER A 341 27.99 10.33 -23.41
C SER A 341 28.81 10.77 -22.19
N ILE A 342 29.99 10.16 -21.97
CA ILE A 342 30.87 10.47 -20.84
C ILE A 342 31.37 11.92 -20.86
N ASN A 343 31.67 12.49 -22.04
CA ASN A 343 32.10 13.89 -22.17
C ASN A 343 30.94 14.90 -22.24
N SER A 344 29.68 14.44 -22.32
CA SER A 344 28.48 15.30 -22.30
C SER A 344 27.88 15.42 -20.90
N GLN A 345 28.21 14.51 -19.99
CA GLN A 345 28.03 14.75 -18.56
C GLN A 345 28.93 15.91 -18.13
N PRO A 346 28.45 16.87 -17.32
CA PRO A 346 29.29 17.93 -16.78
C PRO A 346 30.41 17.32 -15.92
N SER A 347 31.62 17.86 -16.00
CA SER A 347 32.80 17.28 -15.37
C SER A 347 32.63 17.11 -13.85
N THR A 348 32.60 15.86 -13.38
CA THR A 348 32.36 15.42 -12.00
C THR A 348 33.56 15.66 -11.07
N THR A 349 34.13 16.86 -11.14
CA THR A 349 35.17 17.38 -10.25
C THR A 349 34.84 18.77 -9.67
N ASP A 350 33.63 19.29 -9.95
CA ASP A 350 33.16 20.59 -9.46
C ASP A 350 31.67 20.53 -9.03
N THR A 351 31.13 19.32 -8.83
CA THR A 351 29.73 19.03 -8.44
C THR A 351 29.50 18.99 -6.93
N SER A 352 30.33 19.70 -6.15
CA SER A 352 29.82 20.31 -4.93
C SER A 352 29.26 21.69 -5.31
N LEU A 353 27.94 21.78 -5.51
CA LEU A 353 27.28 23.06 -5.28
C LEU A 353 27.64 23.47 -3.85
N ASP A 354 28.04 24.73 -3.65
CA ASP A 354 28.57 25.20 -2.37
C ASP A 354 27.50 25.05 -1.27
N LEU A 355 27.62 24.00 -0.44
CA LEU A 355 26.57 23.43 0.43
C LEU A 355 26.05 24.38 1.53
N ALA A 356 26.56 25.60 1.57
CA ALA A 356 26.12 26.70 2.43
C ALA A 356 25.16 27.70 1.76
N LYS A 357 24.87 27.57 0.46
CA LYS A 357 24.00 28.50 -0.28
C LYS A 357 22.52 28.09 -0.20
N PRO A 358 21.60 28.96 0.30
CA PRO A 358 20.21 28.60 0.49
C PRO A 358 19.44 28.36 -0.82
N ILE A 359 18.59 27.33 -0.80
CA ILE A 359 17.56 27.04 -1.80
C ILE A 359 16.18 27.30 -1.20
N VAL A 360 15.37 28.12 -1.87
CA VAL A 360 14.02 28.49 -1.47
C VAL A 360 13.02 27.95 -2.49
N PHE A 361 12.05 27.14 -2.06
CA PHE A 361 10.86 26.89 -2.87
C PHE A 361 9.79 27.93 -2.57
N ILE A 362 9.33 28.62 -3.59
CA ILE A 362 8.15 29.48 -3.54
C ILE A 362 6.99 28.72 -4.19
N LEU A 363 5.99 28.39 -3.37
CA LEU A 363 4.80 27.64 -3.75
C LEU A 363 3.56 28.51 -3.58
N GLY A 364 2.51 28.19 -4.33
CA GLY A 364 1.26 28.95 -4.36
C GLY A 364 0.59 28.86 -5.73
N ALA A 365 -0.72 29.07 -5.78
CA ALA A 365 -1.48 28.98 -7.02
C ALA A 365 -1.08 30.08 -8.03
N LYS A 366 -1.43 29.91 -9.31
CA LYS A 366 -1.45 31.04 -10.26
C LYS A 366 -2.35 32.14 -9.68
N SER A 367 -2.00 33.41 -9.86
CA SER A 367 -2.69 34.57 -9.26
C SER A 367 -2.60 34.72 -7.72
N SER A 368 -1.88 33.85 -7.00
CA SER A 368 -1.59 34.03 -5.55
C SER A 368 -0.77 35.28 -5.25
N GLY A 369 0.02 35.77 -6.22
CA GLY A 369 1.01 36.83 -6.06
C GLY A 369 2.45 36.34 -5.85
N ARG A 370 2.66 35.01 -5.80
CA ARG A 370 3.98 34.37 -5.59
C ARG A 370 5.10 34.94 -6.48
N GLU A 371 4.84 35.11 -7.78
CA GLU A 371 5.82 35.55 -8.78
C GLU A 371 6.35 36.96 -8.47
N LYS A 372 5.48 37.82 -7.94
CA LYS A 372 5.84 39.17 -7.52
C LYS A 372 6.70 39.16 -6.26
N GLN A 373 6.41 38.26 -5.32
CA GLN A 373 7.23 38.06 -4.12
C GLN A 373 8.60 37.46 -4.48
N CYS A 374 8.68 36.56 -5.47
CA CYS A 374 9.95 36.05 -6.01
C CYS A 374 10.87 37.19 -6.50
N GLU A 375 10.35 38.15 -7.28
CA GLU A 375 11.11 39.33 -7.72
C GLU A 375 11.64 40.16 -6.53
N LEU A 376 10.77 40.46 -5.57
CA LEU A 376 11.09 41.33 -4.44
C LEU A 376 12.13 40.67 -3.51
N LEU A 377 11.97 39.38 -3.21
CA LEU A 377 12.93 38.59 -2.43
C LEU A 377 14.27 38.42 -3.15
N SER A 378 14.23 38.12 -4.46
CA SER A 378 15.44 38.02 -5.30
C SER A 378 16.29 39.29 -5.20
N HIS A 379 15.65 40.46 -5.32
CA HIS A 379 16.33 41.74 -5.19
C HIS A 379 16.79 42.05 -3.75
N ARG A 380 15.95 41.73 -2.73
CA ARG A 380 16.21 42.03 -1.30
C ARG A 380 17.33 41.19 -0.69
N TYR A 381 17.56 39.96 -1.17
CA TYR A 381 18.57 39.04 -0.64
C TYR A 381 19.70 38.68 -1.62
N SER A 382 19.65 39.20 -2.85
CA SER A 382 20.57 38.83 -3.96
C SER A 382 20.58 37.32 -4.25
N LEU A 383 19.41 36.70 -4.14
CA LEU A 383 19.15 35.32 -4.56
C LEU A 383 18.75 35.30 -6.04
N HIS A 384 19.19 34.29 -6.79
CA HIS A 384 18.85 34.17 -8.21
C HIS A 384 17.46 33.54 -8.38
N HIS A 385 16.57 34.21 -9.11
CA HIS A 385 15.22 33.69 -9.39
C HIS A 385 15.24 32.68 -10.56
N VAL A 386 14.78 31.47 -10.28
CA VAL A 386 14.71 30.29 -11.14
C VAL A 386 13.24 29.89 -11.31
N SER A 387 12.51 30.62 -12.16
CA SER A 387 11.14 30.26 -12.52
C SER A 387 11.14 29.22 -13.66
N LEU A 388 10.54 28.05 -13.42
CA LEU A 388 10.40 26.98 -14.43
C LEU A 388 9.60 27.49 -15.65
N ASP A 389 8.51 28.22 -15.40
CA ASP A 389 7.67 28.84 -16.43
C ASP A 389 8.45 29.83 -17.32
N THR A 390 9.50 30.48 -16.79
CA THR A 390 10.36 31.38 -17.56
C THR A 390 11.40 30.61 -18.37
N ILE A 391 12.05 29.59 -17.79
CA ILE A 391 13.05 28.77 -18.50
C ILE A 391 12.44 28.09 -19.73
N LEU A 392 11.23 27.54 -19.59
CA LEU A 392 10.50 26.88 -20.70
C LEU A 392 10.08 27.85 -21.82
N LYS A 393 9.89 29.13 -21.51
CA LYS A 393 9.64 30.20 -22.51
C LYS A 393 10.93 30.66 -23.20
N GLU A 394 12.05 30.71 -22.47
CA GLU A 394 13.36 31.08 -23.02
C GLU A 394 13.94 30.01 -23.96
N ASP A 395 14.00 28.74 -23.57
CA ASP A 395 14.50 27.62 -24.40
C ASP A 395 13.44 27.14 -25.45
N SER A 396 12.53 28.02 -25.88
CA SER A 396 11.34 27.65 -26.68
C SER A 396 11.64 27.12 -28.08
N GLU A 397 12.80 27.39 -28.68
CA GLU A 397 13.23 26.72 -29.94
C GLU A 397 13.54 25.23 -29.76
N LYS A 398 13.81 24.76 -28.52
CA LYS A 398 13.99 23.33 -28.20
C LYS A 398 12.70 22.66 -27.74
N PHE A 399 11.88 23.35 -26.97
CA PHE A 399 10.71 22.76 -26.31
C PHE A 399 9.38 22.99 -27.02
N GLN A 400 9.36 23.64 -28.19
CA GLN A 400 8.15 23.88 -28.99
C GLN A 400 7.29 22.62 -29.22
N ASP A 401 7.90 21.49 -29.60
CA ASP A 401 7.16 20.23 -29.84
C ASP A 401 6.58 19.60 -28.55
N LEU A 402 7.24 19.77 -27.40
CA LEU A 402 6.69 19.34 -26.10
C LEU A 402 5.58 20.28 -25.62
N MET A 403 5.77 21.59 -25.72
CA MET A 403 4.81 22.59 -25.25
C MET A 403 3.48 22.55 -26.02
N ILE A 404 3.48 22.11 -27.28
CA ILE A 404 2.27 21.90 -28.09
C ILE A 404 1.48 20.65 -27.66
N SER A 405 2.08 19.71 -26.91
CA SER A 405 1.46 18.43 -26.52
C SER A 405 1.27 18.21 -25.01
N TYR A 406 1.99 18.93 -24.13
CA TYR A 406 2.01 18.69 -22.68
C TYR A 406 1.82 19.96 -21.83
N ALA A 407 0.79 20.77 -22.15
CA ALA A 407 0.54 22.08 -21.53
C ALA A 407 0.67 22.15 -19.99
N ASP A 408 0.26 21.11 -19.25
CA ASP A 408 0.40 21.02 -17.79
C ASP A 408 1.28 19.84 -17.31
N ASN A 409 1.90 19.08 -18.23
CA ASN A 409 2.55 17.78 -17.96
C ASN A 409 4.00 17.70 -18.48
N ILE A 410 4.81 18.76 -18.26
CA ILE A 410 6.26 18.71 -18.53
C ILE A 410 6.90 17.54 -17.75
N PRO A 411 7.64 16.61 -18.41
CA PRO A 411 8.30 15.49 -17.73
C PRO A 411 9.29 15.95 -16.65
N MET A 412 9.27 15.28 -15.51
CA MET A 412 10.08 15.63 -14.33
C MET A 412 11.58 15.74 -14.61
N GLY A 413 12.17 14.81 -15.39
CA GLY A 413 13.59 14.88 -15.78
C GLY A 413 13.95 16.15 -16.57
N VAL A 414 13.04 16.62 -17.44
CA VAL A 414 13.20 17.86 -18.21
C VAL A 414 13.13 19.08 -17.27
N ALA A 415 12.20 19.07 -16.30
CA ALA A 415 12.10 20.13 -15.30
C ALA A 415 13.34 20.19 -14.38
N LEU A 416 13.83 19.03 -13.92
CA LEU A 416 15.04 18.88 -13.12
C LEU A 416 16.28 19.34 -13.88
N GLU A 417 16.52 18.88 -15.12
CA GLU A 417 17.67 19.32 -15.92
C GLU A 417 17.64 20.84 -16.14
N ALA A 418 16.49 21.39 -16.54
CA ALA A 418 16.32 22.82 -16.81
C ALA A 418 16.64 23.68 -15.57
N ILE A 419 16.14 23.29 -14.39
CA ILE A 419 16.40 23.96 -13.11
C ILE A 419 17.86 23.79 -12.69
N ASN A 420 18.39 22.56 -12.71
CA ASN A 420 19.77 22.25 -12.31
C ASN A 420 20.80 23.04 -13.14
N LYS A 421 20.58 23.11 -14.46
CA LYS A 421 21.37 23.89 -15.42
C LYS A 421 21.27 25.40 -15.16
N ARG A 422 20.07 25.92 -14.81
CA ARG A 422 19.90 27.34 -14.45
C ARG A 422 20.64 27.68 -13.15
N ILE A 423 20.60 26.80 -12.16
CA ILE A 423 21.35 26.90 -10.89
C ILE A 423 22.87 26.89 -11.16
N HIS A 424 23.38 25.89 -11.88
CA HIS A 424 24.81 25.76 -12.21
C HIS A 424 25.36 26.97 -12.99
N ASN A 425 24.62 27.46 -13.99
CA ASN A 425 25.00 28.65 -14.77
C ASN A 425 25.05 29.95 -13.93
N ASN A 426 24.44 29.94 -12.74
CA ASN A 426 24.32 31.10 -11.86
C ASN A 426 24.95 30.85 -10.47
N LYS A 427 25.86 29.86 -10.36
CA LYS A 427 26.45 29.39 -9.09
C LYS A 427 27.15 30.44 -8.23
N ASP A 428 27.51 31.59 -8.81
CA ASP A 428 28.16 32.70 -8.11
C ASP A 428 27.19 33.55 -7.24
N ASN A 429 25.87 33.45 -7.44
CA ASN A 429 24.86 34.18 -6.65
C ASN A 429 24.83 33.70 -5.18
N ASN A 430 24.15 34.44 -4.30
CA ASN A 430 24.12 34.15 -2.85
C ASN A 430 23.22 32.95 -2.47
N GLY A 431 22.52 32.35 -3.43
CA GLY A 431 21.50 31.31 -3.25
C GLY A 431 20.42 31.44 -4.33
N PHE A 432 19.36 30.63 -4.24
CA PHE A 432 18.37 30.48 -5.30
C PHE A 432 16.94 30.50 -4.77
N ILE A 433 16.06 31.18 -5.51
CA ILE A 433 14.60 31.12 -5.35
C ILE A 433 14.05 30.36 -6.54
N ILE A 434 13.34 29.27 -6.29
CA ILE A 434 12.75 28.41 -7.32
C ILE A 434 11.23 28.60 -7.27
N ASP A 435 10.65 28.89 -8.43
CA ASP A 435 9.20 29.14 -8.61
C ASP A 435 8.67 28.27 -9.77
N GLY A 436 7.39 27.88 -9.68
CA GLY A 436 6.79 26.89 -10.57
C GLY A 436 7.22 25.45 -10.31
N PHE A 437 8.02 25.19 -9.26
CA PHE A 437 8.56 23.86 -8.92
C PHE A 437 8.91 23.77 -7.42
N PRO A 438 8.77 22.59 -6.77
CA PRO A 438 8.21 21.33 -7.28
C PRO A 438 6.69 21.37 -7.42
N ARG A 439 6.15 20.53 -8.31
CA ARG A 439 4.72 20.43 -8.65
C ARG A 439 4.09 19.08 -8.29
N THR A 440 4.90 18.07 -7.94
CA THR A 440 4.47 16.82 -7.32
C THR A 440 5.45 16.42 -6.20
N LEU A 441 5.08 15.47 -5.34
CA LEU A 441 5.94 14.99 -4.25
C LEU A 441 7.24 14.37 -4.79
N GLU A 442 7.15 13.66 -5.90
CA GLU A 442 8.28 13.03 -6.57
C GLU A 442 9.25 14.08 -7.12
N GLU A 443 8.75 15.18 -7.70
CA GLU A 443 9.61 16.32 -8.10
C GLU A 443 10.37 16.90 -6.90
N ALA A 444 9.70 17.00 -5.74
CA ALA A 444 10.31 17.48 -4.51
C ALA A 444 11.36 16.50 -3.95
N VAL A 445 11.17 15.19 -4.09
CA VAL A 445 12.13 14.16 -3.65
C VAL A 445 13.34 14.08 -4.58
N CYS A 446 13.12 14.01 -5.90
CA CYS A 446 14.21 13.91 -6.87
C CYS A 446 15.11 15.16 -6.86
N PHE A 447 14.56 16.35 -6.65
CA PHE A 447 15.36 17.58 -6.49
C PHE A 447 16.36 17.48 -5.31
N GLU A 448 15.91 16.99 -4.15
CA GLU A 448 16.79 16.86 -2.98
C GLU A 448 17.86 15.77 -3.17
N MET A 449 17.61 14.77 -4.03
CA MET A 449 18.57 13.70 -4.38
C MET A 449 19.57 14.09 -5.46
N GLU A 450 19.14 14.81 -6.50
CA GLU A 450 19.96 15.11 -7.69
C GLU A 450 20.66 16.48 -7.64
N ILE A 451 20.15 17.41 -6.83
CA ILE A 451 20.59 18.82 -6.84
C ILE A 451 21.06 19.24 -5.44
N CYS A 452 20.15 19.44 -4.49
CA CYS A 452 20.46 19.62 -3.06
C CYS A 452 19.17 19.75 -2.21
N PRO A 453 19.22 19.51 -0.88
CA PRO A 453 18.07 19.70 0.00
C PRO A 453 17.51 21.12 -0.01
N ALA A 454 16.18 21.25 0.06
CA ALA A 454 15.53 22.55 0.20
C ALA A 454 15.93 23.20 1.53
N SER A 455 16.29 24.48 1.55
CA SER A 455 16.64 25.17 2.80
C SER A 455 15.41 25.65 3.54
N PHE A 456 14.44 26.21 2.82
CA PHE A 456 13.11 26.56 3.34
C PHE A 456 12.07 26.62 2.21
N VAL A 457 10.80 26.50 2.59
CA VAL A 457 9.64 26.50 1.69
C VAL A 457 8.66 27.58 2.15
N VAL A 458 8.21 28.42 1.23
CA VAL A 458 7.19 29.44 1.50
C VAL A 458 5.97 29.14 0.63
N TYR A 459 4.81 28.97 1.26
CA TYR A 459 3.54 28.74 0.58
C TYR A 459 2.65 29.98 0.68
N PHE A 460 2.36 30.58 -0.47
CA PHE A 460 1.40 31.68 -0.60
C PHE A 460 0.00 31.12 -0.74
N GLU A 461 -0.63 30.92 0.42
CA GLU A 461 -2.02 30.53 0.56
C GLU A 461 -2.94 31.69 0.17
N CYS A 462 -3.95 31.41 -0.64
CA CYS A 462 -4.93 32.40 -1.08
C CYS A 462 -6.29 31.70 -1.22
N PRO A 463 -7.39 32.28 -0.71
CA PRO A 463 -8.73 31.76 -0.93
C PRO A 463 -9.07 31.65 -2.44
N ASP A 464 -9.71 30.55 -2.83
CA ASP A 464 -9.99 30.27 -4.25
C ASP A 464 -10.89 31.34 -4.89
N ASP A 465 -11.82 31.94 -4.15
CA ASP A 465 -12.65 33.05 -4.63
C ASP A 465 -11.83 34.32 -4.92
N VAL A 466 -10.70 34.52 -4.23
CA VAL A 466 -9.74 35.60 -4.49
C VAL A 466 -8.86 35.24 -5.69
N LEU A 467 -8.45 33.98 -5.82
CA LEU A 467 -7.67 33.49 -6.98
C LEU A 467 -8.46 33.59 -8.28
N LEU A 468 -9.72 33.11 -8.29
CA LEU A 468 -10.63 33.18 -9.42
C LEU A 468 -10.90 34.63 -9.84
N ARG A 469 -11.23 35.52 -8.88
CA ARG A 469 -11.44 36.95 -9.16
C ARG A 469 -10.19 37.63 -9.72
N ARG A 470 -8.99 37.27 -9.24
CA ARG A 470 -7.71 37.78 -9.80
C ARG A 470 -7.39 37.20 -11.18
N GLN A 471 -7.81 35.98 -11.48
CA GLN A 471 -7.49 35.28 -12.74
C GLN A 471 -8.46 35.64 -13.88
N LEU A 472 -9.75 35.82 -13.58
CA LEU A 472 -10.83 35.96 -14.57
C LEU A 472 -11.46 37.38 -14.58
N GLY A 473 -11.32 38.14 -13.49
CA GLY A 473 -11.97 39.43 -13.32
C GLY A 473 -13.47 39.35 -13.02
N GLU A 474 -14.14 40.51 -12.98
CA GLU A 474 -15.55 40.64 -12.54
C GLU A 474 -16.59 40.21 -13.60
N ASN A 475 -16.18 39.75 -14.78
CA ASN A 475 -17.07 39.47 -15.92
C ASN A 475 -16.72 38.14 -16.64
N ALA A 476 -16.37 37.11 -15.87
CA ALA A 476 -16.02 35.78 -16.39
C ALA A 476 -17.23 35.08 -17.04
N GLU A 477 -17.00 34.26 -18.08
CA GLU A 477 -18.02 33.32 -18.58
C GLU A 477 -17.98 32.01 -17.76
N SER A 478 -19.13 31.34 -17.59
CA SER A 478 -19.26 30.21 -16.66
C SER A 478 -18.36 29.01 -16.98
N GLU A 479 -18.10 28.75 -18.27
CA GLU A 479 -17.18 27.68 -18.70
C GLU A 479 -15.71 28.00 -18.34
N GLU A 480 -15.31 29.28 -18.31
CA GLU A 480 -13.98 29.69 -17.88
C GLU A 480 -13.82 29.58 -16.36
N GLU A 481 -14.87 29.91 -15.60
CA GLU A 481 -14.88 29.78 -14.14
C GLU A 481 -14.83 28.32 -13.68
N GLU A 482 -15.59 27.43 -14.33
CA GLU A 482 -15.58 25.99 -14.06
C GLU A 482 -14.21 25.36 -14.39
N ALA A 483 -13.63 25.73 -15.54
CA ALA A 483 -12.28 25.30 -15.90
C ALA A 483 -11.21 25.82 -14.93
N ALA A 484 -11.35 27.05 -14.42
CA ALA A 484 -10.42 27.60 -13.44
C ALA A 484 -10.53 26.90 -12.07
N LYS A 485 -11.74 26.61 -11.58
CA LYS A 485 -11.97 25.84 -10.34
C LYS A 485 -11.31 24.46 -10.40
N LYS A 486 -11.54 23.71 -11.47
CA LYS A 486 -10.94 22.38 -11.67
C LYS A 486 -9.41 22.40 -11.69
N ASN A 487 -8.82 23.49 -12.16
CA ASN A 487 -7.37 23.69 -12.13
C ASN A 487 -6.84 24.03 -10.71
N LEU A 488 -7.63 24.69 -9.86
CA LEU A 488 -7.30 24.93 -8.45
C LEU A 488 -7.40 23.64 -7.62
N GLU A 489 -8.45 22.84 -7.79
CA GLU A 489 -8.58 21.51 -7.17
C GLU A 489 -7.38 20.60 -7.51
N SER A 490 -7.01 20.55 -8.80
CA SER A 490 -5.83 19.85 -9.30
C SER A 490 -4.51 20.39 -8.74
N PHE A 491 -4.43 21.68 -8.43
CA PHE A 491 -3.26 22.29 -7.80
C PHE A 491 -3.17 21.91 -6.31
N HIS A 492 -4.23 22.11 -5.53
CA HIS A 492 -4.27 21.82 -4.09
C HIS A 492 -3.98 20.33 -3.80
N SER A 493 -4.60 19.43 -4.56
CA SER A 493 -4.38 17.98 -4.47
C SER A 493 -2.89 17.58 -4.58
N ARG A 494 -2.14 18.23 -5.49
CA ARG A 494 -0.70 17.99 -5.68
C ARG A 494 0.19 18.72 -4.67
N MET A 495 -0.27 19.83 -4.10
CA MET A 495 0.52 20.64 -3.17
C MET A 495 0.55 20.05 -1.76
N THR A 496 -0.56 19.54 -1.24
CA THR A 496 -0.64 19.02 0.14
C THR A 496 0.47 18.01 0.48
N PRO A 497 0.78 17.00 -0.35
CA PRO A 497 1.89 16.07 -0.08
C PRO A 497 3.28 16.75 -0.04
N ILE A 498 3.50 17.81 -0.83
CA ILE A 498 4.76 18.56 -0.85
C ILE A 498 4.89 19.39 0.44
N LEU A 499 3.81 20.03 0.89
CA LEU A 499 3.81 20.79 2.14
C LEU A 499 4.12 19.87 3.34
N LEU A 500 3.52 18.68 3.37
CA LEU A 500 3.76 17.66 4.40
C LEU A 500 5.18 17.07 4.38
N LYS A 501 5.94 17.20 3.28
CA LYS A 501 7.36 16.80 3.23
C LYS A 501 8.31 17.78 3.96
N TYR A 502 7.85 19.00 4.27
CA TYR A 502 8.70 20.08 4.77
C TYR A 502 8.22 20.76 6.08
N PRO A 503 7.69 20.04 7.09
CA PRO A 503 7.04 20.65 8.26
C PRO A 503 7.95 21.63 9.01
N ASP A 504 9.19 21.25 9.31
CA ASP A 504 10.16 22.09 10.03
C ASP A 504 10.78 23.23 9.19
N LYS A 505 10.43 23.29 7.90
CA LYS A 505 10.99 24.21 6.88
C LYS A 505 9.94 25.09 6.21
N LEU A 506 8.66 24.88 6.50
CA LEU A 506 7.53 25.51 5.82
C LEU A 506 7.05 26.76 6.56
N LYS A 507 6.84 27.85 5.81
CA LYS A 507 6.07 29.02 6.23
C LYS A 507 4.89 29.24 5.30
N ILE A 508 3.69 29.16 5.84
CA ILE A 508 2.46 29.58 5.16
C ILE A 508 2.29 31.10 5.34
N ILE A 509 1.93 31.79 4.26
CA ILE A 509 1.70 33.24 4.22
C ILE A 509 0.37 33.51 3.49
N ASN A 510 -0.57 34.13 4.19
CA ASN A 510 -1.87 34.50 3.62
C ASN A 510 -1.70 35.66 2.63
N SER A 511 -1.82 35.35 1.34
CA SER A 511 -1.60 36.28 0.24
C SER A 511 -2.85 37.05 -0.22
N ALA A 512 -3.95 36.99 0.55
CA ALA A 512 -5.10 37.89 0.41
C ALA A 512 -4.87 39.27 1.08
N ARG A 513 -3.82 39.40 1.91
CA ARG A 513 -3.38 40.65 2.55
C ARG A 513 -2.78 41.63 1.52
N SER A 514 -2.42 42.86 1.91
CA SER A 514 -1.79 43.83 0.98
C SER A 514 -0.33 43.46 0.67
N GLU A 515 0.16 43.85 -0.52
CA GLU A 515 1.50 43.49 -1.02
C GLU A 515 2.63 43.90 -0.04
N ASP A 516 2.52 45.08 0.58
CA ASP A 516 3.46 45.57 1.61
C ASP A 516 3.50 44.67 2.87
N ILE A 517 2.34 44.14 3.30
CA ILE A 517 2.24 43.27 4.47
C ILE A 517 2.81 41.89 4.13
N ILE A 518 2.42 41.32 2.98
CA ILE A 518 2.91 40.02 2.50
C ILE A 518 4.44 40.07 2.35
N PHE A 519 4.97 41.11 1.69
CA PHE A 519 6.41 41.24 1.48
C PHE A 519 7.17 41.44 2.79
N LYS A 520 6.63 42.21 3.75
CA LYS A 520 7.23 42.36 5.07
C LYS A 520 7.23 41.03 5.85
N GLU A 521 6.11 40.33 5.93
CA GLU A 521 6.00 39.05 6.64
C GLU A 521 6.95 37.99 6.04
N THR A 522 7.08 37.98 4.70
CA THR A 522 8.03 37.09 4.02
C THR A 522 9.48 37.50 4.31
N CYS A 523 9.81 38.79 4.33
CA CYS A 523 11.15 39.26 4.70
C CYS A 523 11.51 38.95 6.16
N ASP A 524 10.61 39.21 7.11
CA ASP A 524 10.84 38.98 8.53
C ASP A 524 11.16 37.49 8.79
N PHE A 525 10.48 36.56 8.09
CA PHE A 525 10.78 35.13 8.13
C PHE A 525 12.15 34.77 7.50
N VAL A 526 12.49 35.33 6.34
CA VAL A 526 13.75 35.04 5.64
C VAL A 526 14.96 35.62 6.36
N ASP A 527 14.87 36.85 6.91
CA ASP A 527 15.92 37.43 7.76
C ASP A 527 16.12 36.62 9.06
N PHE A 528 15.03 36.07 9.66
CA PHE A 528 15.12 35.18 10.83
C PHE A 528 15.93 33.90 10.52
N LEU A 529 15.63 33.20 9.42
CA LEU A 529 16.37 31.99 9.05
C LEU A 529 17.84 32.28 8.71
N ILE A 530 18.12 33.37 7.99
CA ILE A 530 19.48 33.80 7.65
C ILE A 530 20.28 34.22 8.90
N ALA A 531 19.61 34.76 9.93
CA ALA A 531 20.22 35.03 11.23
C ALA A 531 20.53 33.74 12.00
N GLY A 532 19.61 32.77 11.98
CA GLY A 532 19.81 31.45 12.59
C GLY A 532 21.03 30.71 12.05
N GLN A 533 21.18 30.64 10.71
CA GLN A 533 22.34 30.00 10.07
C GLN A 533 23.68 30.65 10.43
N LYS A 534 23.72 31.97 10.70
CA LYS A 534 24.95 32.67 11.10
C LYS A 534 25.35 32.43 12.57
N SER A 535 24.43 31.97 13.41
CA SER A 535 24.68 31.69 14.83
C SER A 535 25.24 30.28 15.07
N GLN A 536 25.02 29.32 14.16
CA GLN A 536 25.44 27.91 14.32
C GLN A 536 26.97 27.64 14.35
N VAL A 537 27.80 28.69 14.40
CA VAL A 537 29.26 28.59 14.61
C VAL A 537 29.65 28.66 16.10
N ILE A 538 28.77 29.09 17.00
CA ILE A 538 29.06 29.17 18.45
C ILE A 538 27.89 28.65 19.31
N ASN A 539 28.14 27.53 19.96
CA ASN A 539 27.41 26.89 21.06
C ASN A 539 25.97 26.38 20.82
N GLU A 540 25.74 25.17 21.33
CA GLU A 540 24.42 24.65 21.68
C GLU A 540 23.94 25.34 22.98
N GLU A 541 22.80 26.02 22.95
CA GLU A 541 21.98 26.27 24.15
C GLU A 541 20.54 25.85 23.87
N GLN A 542 19.84 25.38 24.90
CA GLN A 542 18.50 24.81 24.78
C GLN A 542 17.45 25.92 24.66
N ILE A 543 16.44 25.71 23.80
CA ILE A 543 15.25 26.57 23.70
C ILE A 543 14.60 26.66 25.09
N SER A 544 14.29 27.87 25.55
CA SER A 544 13.72 28.04 26.88
C SER A 544 12.22 27.65 26.91
N PRO A 545 11.70 27.18 28.06
CA PRO A 545 10.26 26.94 28.22
C PRO A 545 9.37 28.18 28.04
N GLU A 546 9.96 29.38 28.01
CA GLU A 546 9.25 30.64 27.72
C GLU A 546 9.16 30.85 26.20
N GLN A 547 10.26 30.64 25.45
CA GLN A 547 10.24 30.67 23.99
C GLN A 547 9.31 29.62 23.38
N GLN A 548 9.25 28.42 23.96
CA GLN A 548 8.34 27.37 23.54
C GLN A 548 6.87 27.78 23.76
N LYS A 549 6.60 28.53 24.83
CA LYS A 549 5.27 29.11 25.13
C LYS A 549 4.88 30.25 24.20
N ASP A 550 5.84 31.09 23.81
CA ASP A 550 5.59 32.17 22.83
C ASP A 550 5.22 31.57 21.46
N ILE A 551 5.82 30.44 21.08
CA ILE A 551 5.47 29.67 19.87
C ILE A 551 4.07 29.04 20.00
N GLU A 552 3.77 28.38 21.13
CA GLU A 552 2.43 27.83 21.40
C GLU A 552 1.34 28.92 21.38
N SER A 553 1.62 30.12 21.93
CA SER A 553 0.71 31.26 21.86
C SER A 553 0.51 31.74 20.42
N ALA A 554 1.58 31.90 19.64
CA ALA A 554 1.48 32.35 18.25
C ALA A 554 0.69 31.37 17.36
N VAL A 555 0.84 30.05 17.59
CA VAL A 555 0.01 29.04 16.91
C VAL A 555 -1.45 29.13 17.36
N GLN A 556 -1.71 29.31 18.66
CA GLN A 556 -3.08 29.47 19.16
C GLN A 556 -3.74 30.76 18.66
N ASP A 557 -2.99 31.85 18.51
CA ASP A 557 -3.49 33.12 17.97
C ASP A 557 -3.81 33.02 16.47
N ILE A 558 -3.08 32.21 15.69
CA ILE A 558 -3.45 31.87 14.31
C ILE A 558 -4.75 31.04 14.27
N VAL A 559 -4.90 30.04 15.15
CA VAL A 559 -6.16 29.29 15.31
C VAL A 559 -7.32 30.22 15.70
N ASN A 560 -7.04 31.26 16.48
CA ASN A 560 -8.03 32.26 16.89
C ASN A 560 -8.36 33.30 15.79
N GLU A 561 -7.43 33.64 14.87
CA GLU A 561 -7.71 34.50 13.69
C GLU A 561 -8.60 33.80 12.64
N ILE A 562 -8.60 32.46 12.61
CA ILE A 562 -9.44 31.67 11.68
C ILE A 562 -10.89 31.57 12.19
N ALA A 563 -11.16 31.87 13.46
CA ALA A 563 -12.51 31.95 14.00
C ALA A 563 -13.16 33.33 13.72
N PRO A 564 -14.42 33.39 13.23
CA PRO A 564 -15.05 34.66 12.84
C PRO A 564 -15.44 35.50 14.07
N GLN A 565 -14.70 36.60 14.33
CA GLN A 565 -15.04 37.52 15.41
C GLN A 565 -16.17 38.49 15.03
N GLN A 566 -17.26 38.44 15.80
CA GLN A 566 -18.29 39.49 15.79
C GLN A 566 -17.77 40.76 16.47
N SER A 567 -18.13 41.93 15.93
CA SER A 567 -17.81 43.22 16.56
C SER A 567 -18.80 43.59 17.67
N SER A 568 -18.26 44.02 18.81
CA SER A 568 -19.03 44.46 19.97
C SER A 568 -19.66 45.84 19.78
N ASN A 569 -20.82 46.07 20.40
CA ASN A 569 -21.28 47.42 20.77
C ASN A 569 -21.99 47.39 22.13
N ASP A 570 -21.82 48.45 22.91
CA ASP A 570 -22.39 48.59 24.26
C ASP A 570 -23.92 48.79 24.26
N GLU A 571 -24.61 48.23 25.27
CA GLU A 571 -25.97 48.67 25.60
C GLU A 571 -25.98 50.11 26.14
N PRO A 572 -27.07 50.87 25.91
CA PRO A 572 -27.89 51.20 27.08
C PRO A 572 -29.41 51.27 26.84
N GLN A 573 -30.13 50.37 27.52
CA GLN A 573 -31.38 50.62 28.28
C GLN A 573 -32.64 51.28 27.66
N VAL A 574 -33.78 50.69 28.06
CA VAL A 574 -35.02 51.34 28.58
C VAL A 574 -36.26 51.58 27.65
N LYS A 575 -37.24 50.67 27.83
CA LYS A 575 -38.72 50.84 27.99
C LYS A 575 -39.70 51.03 26.80
N SER A 576 -40.75 50.18 26.89
CA SER A 576 -42.20 50.44 26.89
C SER A 576 -43.03 50.68 25.61
N GLU A 577 -44.05 49.81 25.48
CA GLU A 577 -45.45 50.04 25.04
C GLU A 577 -45.75 50.49 23.59
N GLY A 578 -46.62 49.75 22.89
CA GLY A 578 -47.23 50.21 21.63
C GLY A 578 -47.87 49.14 20.73
N LYS A 579 -49.21 49.00 20.79
CA LYS A 579 -50.10 48.44 19.75
C LYS A 579 -51.24 49.46 19.54
N PRO A 580 -52.04 49.48 18.44
CA PRO A 580 -52.15 48.53 17.32
C PRO A 580 -52.25 49.21 15.91
N GLN A 581 -52.73 48.45 14.89
CA GLN A 581 -53.42 48.90 13.65
C GLN A 581 -52.57 49.57 12.53
N VAL A 582 -52.91 49.50 11.23
CA VAL A 582 -53.73 48.54 10.41
C VAL A 582 -53.41 48.79 8.91
N GLU A 583 -53.97 47.97 8.01
CA GLU A 583 -53.88 48.09 6.52
C GLU A 583 -52.49 47.81 5.91
N GLY A 584 -52.49 47.33 4.67
CA GLY A 584 -51.29 46.88 3.95
C GLY A 584 -51.48 47.01 2.44
N GLU A 585 -50.56 46.47 1.66
CA GLU A 585 -50.72 46.25 0.21
C GLU A 585 -49.78 45.11 -0.24
N GLU A 586 -49.83 44.76 -1.52
CA GLU A 586 -49.11 43.61 -2.11
C GLU A 586 -47.63 43.94 -2.32
N ASP A 587 -46.70 43.01 -2.02
CA ASP A 587 -45.38 43.00 -2.67
C ASP A 587 -44.71 41.61 -2.68
N HIS A 588 -43.59 41.52 -3.42
CA HIS A 588 -42.88 40.30 -3.79
C HIS A 588 -42.53 39.32 -2.64
N MET A 589 -42.56 38.01 -2.94
CA MET A 589 -41.91 36.97 -2.12
C MET A 589 -40.39 37.03 -2.30
N GLU A 590 -39.73 37.88 -1.52
CA GLU A 590 -38.32 37.71 -1.20
C GLU A 590 -38.17 36.42 -0.35
N VAL A 591 -37.28 35.51 -0.75
CA VAL A 591 -36.85 34.42 0.12
C VAL A 591 -35.94 35.02 1.18
N GLN A 592 -36.48 35.29 2.36
CA GLN A 592 -35.72 35.84 3.48
C GLN A 592 -34.64 34.85 3.92
N GLU A 593 -33.38 35.26 3.88
CA GLU A 593 -32.29 34.54 4.52
C GLU A 593 -32.48 34.55 6.04
N GLU A 594 -32.28 33.41 6.71
CA GLU A 594 -32.32 33.36 8.18
C GLU A 594 -31.24 34.28 8.78
N PRO A 595 -31.54 35.03 9.85
CA PRO A 595 -30.58 35.96 10.43
C PRO A 595 -29.38 35.18 11.00
N ALA A 596 -28.16 35.62 10.63
CA ALA A 596 -26.89 34.95 10.93
C ALA A 596 -26.51 34.79 12.42
N GLY A 597 -27.42 35.08 13.35
CA GLY A 597 -27.28 34.79 14.77
C GLY A 597 -27.73 33.37 15.19
N GLU A 598 -28.61 32.71 14.43
CA GLU A 598 -29.18 31.43 14.88
C GLU A 598 -28.34 30.20 14.51
N SER A 599 -27.71 30.14 13.32
CA SER A 599 -26.94 28.95 12.90
C SER A 599 -25.66 28.73 13.72
N GLY A 600 -25.02 29.80 14.21
CA GLY A 600 -23.90 29.69 15.14
C GLY A 600 -24.30 29.05 16.47
N ASN A 601 -25.55 29.25 16.90
CA ASN A 601 -26.11 28.64 18.09
C ASN A 601 -26.45 27.16 17.85
N LYS A 602 -27.04 26.82 16.68
CA LYS A 602 -27.28 25.43 16.24
C LYS A 602 -25.99 24.58 16.27
N LYS A 603 -24.88 25.10 15.73
CA LYS A 603 -23.58 24.40 15.70
C LYS A 603 -23.06 24.02 17.09
N LEU A 604 -23.10 24.95 18.06
CA LEU A 604 -22.71 24.63 19.44
C LEU A 604 -23.67 23.62 20.10
N ILE A 605 -24.97 23.67 19.79
CA ILE A 605 -25.96 22.71 20.29
C ILE A 605 -25.65 21.30 19.76
N TYR A 606 -25.38 21.14 18.46
CA TYR A 606 -24.99 19.86 17.86
C TYR A 606 -23.68 19.33 18.46
N GLN A 607 -22.65 20.18 18.58
CA GLN A 607 -21.34 19.78 19.12
C GLN A 607 -21.43 19.35 20.59
N GLU A 608 -22.17 20.07 21.44
CA GLU A 608 -22.32 19.70 22.86
C GLU A 608 -23.20 18.45 23.04
N MET A 609 -24.22 18.25 22.20
CA MET A 609 -25.01 17.00 22.15
C MET A 609 -24.14 15.80 21.77
N LEU A 610 -23.34 15.92 20.70
CA LEU A 610 -22.55 14.83 20.14
C LEU A 610 -21.27 14.50 20.91
N LYS A 611 -20.88 15.37 21.84
CA LYS A 611 -19.71 15.27 22.73
C LYS A 611 -19.54 13.93 23.46
N ASN A 612 -20.64 13.25 23.78
CA ASN A 612 -20.65 11.94 24.44
C ASN A 612 -21.45 10.88 23.64
N LYS A 613 -21.72 11.13 22.35
CA LYS A 613 -22.41 10.23 21.43
C LYS A 613 -21.44 9.72 20.40
N LYS A 614 -21.66 8.51 19.90
CA LYS A 614 -20.95 8.04 18.69
C LYS A 614 -21.70 8.42 17.43
N VAL A 615 -20.96 8.72 16.38
CA VAL A 615 -21.42 8.98 15.02
C VAL A 615 -20.65 8.03 14.12
N ILE A 616 -21.39 7.07 13.55
CA ILE A 616 -20.84 5.98 12.74
C ILE A 616 -21.47 6.09 11.37
N PHE A 617 -20.64 6.26 10.34
CA PHE A 617 -21.11 6.31 8.95
C PHE A 617 -21.22 4.89 8.39
N VAL A 618 -22.25 4.61 7.58
CA VAL A 618 -22.46 3.31 6.95
C VAL A 618 -22.51 3.46 5.42
N ALA A 619 -21.43 3.00 4.79
CA ALA A 619 -21.16 3.12 3.36
C ALA A 619 -21.13 1.75 2.65
N GLY A 620 -21.09 1.76 1.32
CA GLY A 620 -21.10 0.55 0.48
C GLY A 620 -22.02 0.67 -0.74
N SER A 621 -21.81 -0.18 -1.75
CA SER A 621 -22.51 -0.12 -3.04
C SER A 621 -24.02 -0.42 -2.94
N PRO A 622 -24.84 -0.14 -3.99
CA PRO A 622 -26.24 -0.56 -4.01
C PRO A 622 -26.39 -2.09 -3.84
N GLY A 623 -27.47 -2.55 -3.20
CA GLY A 623 -27.72 -3.99 -3.00
C GLY A 623 -27.04 -4.64 -1.79
N THR A 624 -26.00 -4.03 -1.21
CA THR A 624 -25.25 -4.49 -0.01
C THR A 624 -26.07 -4.65 1.28
N GLY A 625 -27.33 -4.21 1.32
CA GLY A 625 -28.21 -4.43 2.46
C GLY A 625 -28.02 -3.48 3.66
N LYS A 626 -27.19 -2.41 3.52
CA LYS A 626 -26.96 -1.35 4.53
C LYS A 626 -28.19 -1.05 5.41
N SER A 627 -29.29 -0.58 4.83
CA SER A 627 -30.49 -0.13 5.55
C SER A 627 -31.08 -1.19 6.47
N THR A 628 -31.07 -2.46 6.03
CA THR A 628 -31.51 -3.60 6.84
C THR A 628 -30.58 -3.84 8.03
N GLN A 629 -29.27 -3.64 7.86
CA GLN A 629 -28.30 -3.80 8.94
C GLN A 629 -28.28 -2.58 9.88
N CYS A 630 -28.35 -1.35 9.35
CA CYS A 630 -28.51 -0.13 10.16
C CYS A 630 -29.72 -0.21 11.08
N GLN A 631 -30.88 -0.65 10.56
CA GLN A 631 -32.07 -0.85 11.37
C GLN A 631 -31.87 -1.92 12.45
N LYS A 632 -31.34 -3.10 12.10
CA LYS A 632 -31.06 -4.17 13.09
C LYS A 632 -30.12 -3.71 14.20
N ILE A 633 -29.05 -2.97 13.86
CA ILE A 633 -28.07 -2.46 14.82
C ILE A 633 -28.68 -1.35 15.69
N ALA A 634 -29.47 -0.44 15.11
CA ALA A 634 -30.21 0.59 15.84
C ALA A 634 -31.13 -0.04 16.91
N GLU A 635 -31.94 -1.03 16.51
CA GLU A 635 -32.85 -1.76 17.40
C GLU A 635 -32.12 -2.57 18.48
N SER A 636 -30.96 -3.15 18.17
CA SER A 636 -30.23 -4.07 19.07
C SER A 636 -29.27 -3.37 20.04
N PHE A 637 -28.66 -2.25 19.62
CA PHE A 637 -27.66 -1.51 20.39
C PHE A 637 -28.15 -0.13 20.86
N GLY A 638 -29.38 0.26 20.53
CA GLY A 638 -29.98 1.53 20.96
C GLY A 638 -29.31 2.75 20.33
N TYR A 639 -28.94 2.64 19.05
CA TYR A 639 -28.49 3.75 18.21
C TYR A 639 -29.68 4.33 17.43
N ALA A 640 -29.62 5.61 17.06
CA ALA A 640 -30.56 6.23 16.12
C ALA A 640 -30.10 5.97 14.68
N HIS A 641 -30.98 5.42 13.83
CA HIS A 641 -30.72 5.28 12.39
C HIS A 641 -31.17 6.53 11.66
N ILE A 642 -30.21 7.26 11.10
CA ILE A 642 -30.41 8.49 10.34
C ILE A 642 -30.08 8.15 8.88
N SER A 643 -31.07 8.13 7.99
CA SER A 643 -30.86 7.92 6.55
C SER A 643 -31.31 9.14 5.75
N LYS A 644 -30.77 9.27 4.54
CA LYS A 644 -31.23 10.27 3.56
C LYS A 644 -32.71 10.16 3.18
N ASP A 645 -33.40 9.08 3.55
CA ASP A 645 -34.85 8.96 3.35
C ASP A 645 -35.64 9.94 4.24
N LEU A 646 -35.03 10.49 5.29
CA LEU A 646 -35.61 11.61 6.06
C LEU A 646 -35.82 12.85 5.18
N VAL A 647 -34.86 13.15 4.30
CA VAL A 647 -34.97 14.24 3.30
C VAL A 647 -36.07 13.93 2.28
N LEU A 648 -36.26 12.66 1.92
CA LEU A 648 -37.38 12.24 1.07
C LEU A 648 -38.74 12.35 1.78
N ARG A 649 -38.81 12.10 3.09
CA ARG A 649 -40.05 12.27 3.87
C ARG A 649 -40.49 13.73 3.97
N GLU A 650 -39.55 14.68 4.09
CA GLU A 650 -39.87 16.12 4.03
C GLU A 650 -40.52 16.50 2.68
N ILE A 651 -40.01 15.94 1.58
CA ILE A 651 -40.56 16.09 0.23
C ILE A 651 -41.98 15.48 0.14
N GLU A 652 -42.17 14.24 0.61
CA GLU A 652 -43.46 13.55 0.58
C GLU A 652 -44.52 14.20 1.49
N ALA A 653 -44.12 14.74 2.64
CA ALA A 653 -44.97 15.49 3.54
C ALA A 653 -45.31 16.90 3.02
N GLY A 654 -44.56 17.42 2.04
CA GLY A 654 -44.76 18.74 1.46
C GLY A 654 -44.44 19.88 2.43
N THR A 655 -43.43 19.71 3.29
CA THR A 655 -42.96 20.78 4.19
C THR A 655 -42.34 21.92 3.41
N GLU A 656 -42.15 23.09 4.03
CA GLU A 656 -41.51 24.23 3.33
C GLU A 656 -40.08 23.88 2.86
N ARG A 657 -39.32 23.11 3.65
CA ARG A 657 -37.99 22.61 3.29
C ARG A 657 -38.07 21.55 2.19
N GLY A 658 -39.01 20.60 2.29
CA GLY A 658 -39.27 19.62 1.23
C GLY A 658 -39.66 20.27 -0.11
N LEU A 659 -40.45 21.34 -0.08
CA LEU A 659 -40.84 22.11 -1.27
C LEU A 659 -39.65 22.87 -1.88
N LYS A 660 -38.78 23.49 -1.05
CA LYS A 660 -37.52 24.10 -1.49
C LYS A 660 -36.59 23.07 -2.14
N ILE A 661 -36.47 21.86 -1.58
CA ILE A 661 -35.69 20.76 -2.19
C ILE A 661 -36.29 20.33 -3.54
N VAL A 662 -37.62 20.23 -3.64
CA VAL A 662 -38.32 19.95 -4.89
C VAL A 662 -38.11 21.06 -5.93
N GLU A 663 -37.88 22.31 -5.53
CA GLU A 663 -37.57 23.42 -6.44
C GLU A 663 -36.16 23.28 -7.05
N PHE A 664 -35.12 23.11 -6.24
CA PHE A 664 -33.76 22.80 -6.73
C PHE A 664 -33.77 21.59 -7.69
N LEU A 665 -34.43 20.50 -7.31
CA LEU A 665 -34.52 19.29 -8.14
C LEU A 665 -35.30 19.49 -9.46
N LYS A 666 -36.27 20.41 -9.52
CA LYS A 666 -36.95 20.79 -10.77
C LYS A 666 -36.06 21.65 -11.66
N ASN A 667 -35.27 22.53 -11.07
CA ASN A 667 -34.31 23.39 -11.78
C ASN A 667 -33.07 22.62 -12.27
N LYS A 668 -32.87 21.38 -11.77
CA LYS A 668 -31.65 20.55 -11.90
C LYS A 668 -30.44 21.10 -11.15
N GLU A 669 -30.68 21.90 -10.13
CA GLU A 669 -29.66 22.41 -9.22
C GLU A 669 -29.36 21.35 -8.16
N SER A 670 -28.13 21.33 -7.64
CA SER A 670 -27.79 20.50 -6.48
C SER A 670 -28.53 21.03 -5.25
N VAL A 671 -29.09 20.11 -4.45
CA VAL A 671 -29.65 20.47 -3.14
C VAL A 671 -28.49 20.96 -2.27
N PRO A 672 -28.54 22.20 -1.71
CA PRO A 672 -27.45 22.71 -0.89
C PRO A 672 -27.24 21.83 0.34
N ASP A 673 -26.02 21.37 0.60
CA ASP A 673 -25.76 20.41 1.68
C ASP A 673 -26.21 20.93 3.05
N LYS A 674 -26.07 22.24 3.33
CA LYS A 674 -26.62 22.90 4.53
C LYS A 674 -28.12 22.63 4.74
N LEU A 675 -28.93 22.63 3.67
CA LEU A 675 -30.37 22.35 3.75
C LEU A 675 -30.65 20.87 4.06
N ALA A 676 -29.76 19.96 3.68
CA ALA A 676 -29.81 18.56 4.11
C ALA A 676 -29.31 18.40 5.57
N PHE A 677 -28.22 19.07 5.95
CA PHE A 677 -27.70 19.08 7.32
C PHE A 677 -28.69 19.62 8.34
N ASP A 678 -29.44 20.69 8.05
CA ASP A 678 -30.50 21.19 8.94
C ASP A 678 -31.59 20.14 9.20
N ILE A 679 -32.02 19.39 8.18
CA ILE A 679 -33.02 18.31 8.31
C ILE A 679 -32.46 17.14 9.13
N LEU A 680 -31.22 16.74 8.85
CA LEU A 680 -30.56 15.64 9.55
C LEU A 680 -30.25 15.99 11.02
N GLY A 681 -29.79 17.22 11.28
CA GLY A 681 -29.48 17.71 12.62
C GLY A 681 -30.70 17.88 13.51
N GLU A 682 -31.82 18.36 12.97
CA GLU A 682 -33.09 18.41 13.70
C GLU A 682 -33.62 16.99 13.99
N ALA A 683 -33.54 16.05 13.04
CA ALA A 683 -33.86 14.65 13.29
C ALA A 683 -32.92 14.00 14.34
N MET A 684 -31.64 14.40 14.38
CA MET A 684 -30.70 13.95 15.41
C MET A 684 -31.05 14.50 16.81
N LEU A 685 -31.52 15.76 16.90
CA LEU A 685 -32.02 16.36 18.14
C LEU A 685 -33.29 15.67 18.66
N GLU A 686 -34.25 15.35 17.77
CA GLU A 686 -35.44 14.58 18.15
C GLU A 686 -35.10 13.16 18.67
N MET A 687 -33.94 12.62 18.28
CA MET A 687 -33.50 11.27 18.60
C MET A 687 -32.37 11.18 19.64
N ASP A 688 -32.06 12.25 20.37
CA ASP A 688 -31.00 12.30 21.41
C ASP A 688 -31.16 11.26 22.56
N GLY A 689 -32.29 10.55 22.65
CA GLY A 689 -32.43 9.41 23.56
C GLY A 689 -31.50 8.20 23.29
N CYS A 690 -30.71 8.20 22.22
CA CYS A 690 -29.84 7.10 21.80
C CYS A 690 -28.41 7.13 22.37
N HIS A 691 -27.67 6.01 22.24
CA HIS A 691 -26.24 5.90 22.54
C HIS A 691 -25.36 6.57 21.46
N GLY A 692 -25.86 6.67 20.23
CA GLY A 692 -25.16 7.24 19.08
C GLY A 692 -26.00 7.14 17.80
N TYR A 693 -25.47 7.67 16.70
CA TYR A 693 -26.13 7.81 15.42
C TYR A 693 -25.45 6.95 14.35
N LEU A 694 -26.25 6.22 13.58
CA LEU A 694 -25.87 5.47 12.40
C LEU A 694 -26.31 6.27 11.17
N MET A 695 -25.36 6.92 10.50
CA MET A 695 -25.63 7.74 9.32
C MET A 695 -25.54 6.85 8.06
N GLU A 696 -26.66 6.59 7.39
CA GLU A 696 -26.70 5.74 6.21
C GLU A 696 -26.76 6.54 4.90
N GLY A 697 -25.77 6.34 4.05
CA GLY A 697 -25.73 6.93 2.71
C GLY A 697 -25.58 8.46 2.70
N TYR A 698 -25.13 9.02 3.83
CA TYR A 698 -24.72 10.41 4.01
C TYR A 698 -23.74 10.48 5.20
N PRO A 699 -22.63 11.24 5.15
CA PRO A 699 -22.04 11.86 3.96
C PRO A 699 -21.83 10.85 2.82
N ALA A 700 -21.93 11.31 1.56
CA ALA A 700 -21.81 10.45 0.38
C ALA A 700 -20.59 10.78 -0.50
N ASN A 701 -19.95 11.93 -0.28
CA ASN A 701 -18.78 12.42 -1.02
C ASN A 701 -17.80 13.20 -0.12
N VAL A 702 -16.65 13.55 -0.70
CA VAL A 702 -15.51 14.23 -0.04
C VAL A 702 -15.89 15.61 0.54
N GLN A 703 -16.72 16.36 -0.17
CA GLN A 703 -17.17 17.70 0.24
C GLN A 703 -18.10 17.60 1.46
N GLN A 704 -19.09 16.69 1.39
CA GLN A 704 -20.07 16.45 2.45
C GLN A 704 -19.45 15.97 3.75
N ILE A 705 -18.42 15.13 3.70
CA ILE A 705 -17.77 14.69 4.94
C ILE A 705 -17.02 15.85 5.61
N SER A 706 -16.36 16.71 4.83
CA SER A 706 -15.71 17.92 5.36
C SER A 706 -16.71 18.87 6.04
N VAL A 707 -17.85 19.14 5.42
CA VAL A 707 -18.86 20.04 6.00
C VAL A 707 -19.60 19.40 7.18
N PHE A 708 -19.88 18.09 7.15
CA PHE A 708 -20.46 17.39 8.31
C PHE A 708 -19.52 17.46 9.52
N GLU A 709 -18.22 17.27 9.32
CA GLU A 709 -17.24 17.27 10.40
C GLU A 709 -17.04 18.66 11.02
N ASP A 710 -17.25 19.73 10.24
CA ASP A 710 -17.32 21.10 10.76
C ASP A 710 -18.63 21.40 11.50
N GLU A 711 -19.80 21.08 10.93
CA GLU A 711 -21.10 21.42 11.53
C GLU A 711 -21.48 20.55 12.73
N PHE A 712 -21.06 19.27 12.76
CA PHE A 712 -21.46 18.29 13.78
C PHE A 712 -20.29 17.80 14.63
N LYS A 713 -19.47 16.87 14.11
CA LYS A 713 -18.14 16.47 14.63
C LYS A 713 -17.48 15.44 13.69
N LEU A 714 -16.20 15.16 13.93
CA LEU A 714 -15.49 13.99 13.39
C LEU A 714 -16.25 12.68 13.63
N ALA A 715 -16.26 11.79 12.64
CA ALA A 715 -16.80 10.44 12.78
C ALA A 715 -15.93 9.58 13.69
N ASP A 716 -16.54 8.71 14.51
CA ASP A 716 -15.80 7.78 15.37
C ASP A 716 -15.40 6.50 14.62
N MET A 717 -16.16 6.11 13.58
CA MET A 717 -15.92 4.92 12.75
C MET A 717 -16.70 5.03 11.42
N VAL A 718 -16.20 4.38 10.37
CA VAL A 718 -16.93 4.18 9.11
C VAL A 718 -17.06 2.69 8.82
N LEU A 719 -18.30 2.18 8.80
CA LEU A 719 -18.60 0.79 8.42
C LEU A 719 -18.79 0.71 6.90
N HIS A 720 -17.94 -0.06 6.24
CA HIS A 720 -17.93 -0.20 4.79
C HIS A 720 -18.41 -1.58 4.37
N LEU A 721 -19.66 -1.65 3.90
CA LEU A 721 -20.30 -2.91 3.50
C LEU A 721 -20.01 -3.23 2.03
N THR A 722 -19.17 -4.21 1.76
CA THR A 722 -18.80 -4.65 0.42
C THR A 722 -19.38 -6.02 0.10
N CYS A 723 -19.75 -6.29 -1.17
CA CYS A 723 -20.04 -7.65 -1.63
C CYS A 723 -19.88 -7.74 -3.15
N PRO A 724 -19.70 -8.95 -3.72
CA PRO A 724 -19.50 -9.12 -5.16
C PRO A 724 -20.64 -8.49 -5.98
N GLU A 725 -20.29 -7.77 -7.05
CA GLU A 725 -21.22 -6.93 -7.82
C GLU A 725 -22.43 -7.72 -8.36
N ILE A 726 -22.24 -9.00 -8.69
CA ILE A 726 -23.31 -9.93 -9.10
C ILE A 726 -24.33 -10.13 -7.97
N VAL A 727 -23.86 -10.45 -6.76
CA VAL A 727 -24.70 -10.67 -5.57
C VAL A 727 -25.39 -9.38 -5.15
N ALA A 728 -24.69 -8.25 -5.27
CA ALA A 728 -25.24 -6.92 -5.03
C ALA A 728 -26.38 -6.58 -6.02
N SER A 729 -26.18 -6.84 -7.32
CA SER A 729 -27.19 -6.61 -8.36
C SER A 729 -28.41 -7.51 -8.20
N GLU A 730 -28.21 -8.81 -7.94
CA GLU A 730 -29.30 -9.75 -7.65
C GLU A 730 -30.13 -9.30 -6.44
N ARG A 731 -29.48 -8.93 -5.32
CA ARG A 731 -30.12 -8.42 -4.09
C ARG A 731 -30.77 -7.04 -4.25
N PHE A 732 -30.42 -6.29 -5.30
CA PHE A 732 -31.08 -5.03 -5.65
C PHE A 732 -32.36 -5.32 -6.45
N LEU A 733 -32.24 -6.10 -7.52
CA LEU A 733 -33.35 -6.43 -8.41
C LEU A 733 -34.43 -7.32 -7.75
N SER A 734 -34.06 -8.15 -6.77
CA SER A 734 -35.00 -9.02 -6.05
C SER A 734 -35.96 -8.29 -5.12
N ARG A 735 -35.81 -6.97 -4.92
CA ARG A 735 -36.63 -6.15 -4.02
C ARG A 735 -38.00 -5.80 -4.61
N GLY A 736 -38.07 -5.63 -5.93
CA GLY A 736 -39.32 -5.37 -6.66
C GLY A 736 -39.95 -4.00 -6.41
N GLN A 737 -39.18 -3.00 -5.99
CA GLN A 737 -39.63 -1.62 -5.84
C GLN A 737 -39.70 -0.89 -7.19
N PRO A 738 -40.52 0.18 -7.32
CA PRO A 738 -40.53 1.03 -8.50
C PRO A 738 -39.15 1.66 -8.74
N GLY A 739 -38.47 1.26 -9.81
CA GLY A 739 -37.12 1.73 -10.14
C GLY A 739 -35.99 0.73 -9.86
N ASP A 740 -36.27 -0.50 -9.45
CA ASP A 740 -35.26 -1.57 -9.40
C ASP A 740 -34.99 -2.15 -10.81
N THR A 741 -34.27 -1.39 -11.64
CA THR A 741 -33.81 -1.81 -12.98
C THR A 741 -32.29 -2.00 -13.00
N HIS A 742 -31.77 -2.76 -13.98
CA HIS A 742 -30.32 -2.85 -14.20
C HIS A 742 -29.67 -1.48 -14.50
N GLU A 743 -30.40 -0.61 -15.20
CA GLU A 743 -29.98 0.75 -15.56
C GLU A 743 -29.81 1.61 -14.31
N ASN A 744 -30.84 1.69 -13.46
CA ASN A 744 -30.80 2.42 -12.18
C ASN A 744 -29.83 1.79 -11.17
N TYR A 745 -29.58 0.47 -11.25
CA TYR A 745 -28.54 -0.19 -10.45
C TYR A 745 -27.15 0.31 -10.88
N GLN A 746 -26.88 0.35 -12.19
CA GLN A 746 -25.61 0.80 -12.75
C GLN A 746 -25.35 2.27 -12.42
N GLU A 747 -26.31 3.17 -12.67
CA GLU A 747 -26.20 4.60 -12.32
C GLU A 747 -25.84 4.82 -10.84
N ARG A 748 -26.51 4.09 -9.93
CA ARG A 748 -26.27 4.20 -8.47
C ARG A 748 -24.95 3.57 -8.04
N LEU A 749 -24.42 2.61 -8.81
CA LEU A 749 -23.16 1.95 -8.55
C LEU A 749 -21.98 2.79 -9.05
N ASP A 750 -22.12 3.41 -10.21
CA ASP A 750 -21.12 4.30 -10.80
C ASP A 750 -21.02 5.59 -9.97
N LEU A 751 -22.16 6.19 -9.56
CA LEU A 751 -22.19 7.30 -8.60
C LEU A 751 -21.48 6.94 -7.27
N TYR A 752 -21.67 5.73 -6.77
CA TYR A 752 -20.97 5.24 -5.57
C TYR A 752 -19.46 5.08 -5.80
N LYS A 753 -19.04 4.60 -6.98
CA LYS A 753 -17.62 4.47 -7.36
C LYS A 753 -16.95 5.85 -7.53
N GLU A 754 -17.66 6.82 -8.10
CA GLU A 754 -17.14 8.18 -8.35
C GLU A 754 -17.14 9.08 -7.11
N GLN A 755 -18.11 8.93 -6.20
CA GLN A 755 -18.30 9.86 -5.07
C GLN A 755 -17.95 9.26 -3.71
N THR A 756 -18.41 8.03 -3.43
CA THR A 756 -18.32 7.45 -2.09
C THR A 756 -17.01 6.68 -1.85
N LEU A 757 -16.41 6.04 -2.87
CA LEU A 757 -15.09 5.43 -2.72
C LEU A 757 -14.00 6.47 -2.34
N PRO A 758 -13.84 7.62 -3.04
CA PRO A 758 -12.84 8.62 -2.64
C PRO A 758 -13.04 9.19 -1.23
N MET A 759 -14.29 9.23 -0.74
CA MET A 759 -14.60 9.63 0.64
C MET A 759 -14.16 8.58 1.67
N LEU A 760 -14.18 7.28 1.30
CA LEU A 760 -13.66 6.19 2.13
C LEU A 760 -12.13 6.16 2.13
N ASP A 761 -11.50 6.38 0.97
CA ASP A 761 -10.05 6.44 0.82
C ASP A 761 -9.43 7.53 1.73
N LEU A 762 -10.06 8.71 1.78
CA LEU A 762 -9.67 9.82 2.69
C LEU A 762 -9.92 9.54 4.19
N LYS A 763 -10.57 8.43 4.54
CA LYS A 763 -10.93 8.05 5.92
C LYS A 763 -10.46 6.63 6.27
N VAL A 764 -9.50 6.08 5.53
CA VAL A 764 -9.03 4.69 5.64
C VAL A 764 -8.74 4.23 7.08
N ASP A 765 -8.17 5.08 7.94
CA ASP A 765 -7.91 4.76 9.35
C ASP A 765 -9.20 4.45 10.17
N LEU A 766 -10.30 5.12 9.82
CA LEU A 766 -11.62 4.95 10.44
C LEU A 766 -12.47 3.86 9.77
N VAL A 767 -12.11 3.44 8.55
CA VAL A 767 -12.87 2.43 7.79
C VAL A 767 -12.71 1.05 8.42
N LYS A 768 -13.82 0.32 8.49
CA LYS A 768 -13.88 -1.12 8.79
C LYS A 768 -14.66 -1.77 7.65
N GLU A 769 -13.95 -2.45 6.76
CA GLU A 769 -14.58 -3.20 5.66
C GLU A 769 -15.18 -4.50 6.19
N ILE A 770 -16.42 -4.79 5.77
CA ILE A 770 -17.18 -5.98 6.16
C ILE A 770 -17.75 -6.62 4.91
N ILE A 771 -17.31 -7.85 4.61
CA ILE A 771 -17.70 -8.58 3.40
C ILE A 771 -19.07 -9.23 3.60
N VAL A 772 -20.07 -8.68 2.92
CA VAL A 772 -21.49 -9.00 3.04
C VAL A 772 -21.90 -10.15 2.11
N SER A 773 -21.14 -11.25 2.12
CA SER A 773 -21.40 -12.44 1.29
C SER A 773 -22.42 -13.41 1.91
N GLY A 774 -22.44 -13.52 3.24
CA GLY A 774 -23.28 -14.45 4.00
C GLY A 774 -24.78 -14.10 4.04
N ASN A 775 -25.51 -14.74 4.95
CA ASN A 775 -26.92 -14.50 5.22
C ASN A 775 -27.12 -13.27 6.15
N PRO A 776 -28.33 -12.66 6.20
CA PRO A 776 -28.55 -11.41 6.94
C PRO A 776 -28.33 -11.48 8.45
N GLU A 777 -28.22 -12.68 9.03
CA GLU A 777 -27.95 -12.94 10.44
C GLU A 777 -26.44 -13.08 10.68
N GLU A 778 -25.71 -13.83 9.84
CA GLU A 778 -24.24 -13.88 9.85
C GLU A 778 -23.62 -12.48 9.66
N ILE A 779 -24.14 -11.72 8.71
CA ILE A 779 -23.74 -10.32 8.46
C ILE A 779 -24.00 -9.45 9.70
N PHE A 780 -25.13 -9.68 10.38
CA PHE A 780 -25.47 -8.94 11.57
C PHE A 780 -24.57 -9.29 12.76
N GLU A 781 -24.22 -10.58 12.94
CA GLU A 781 -23.25 -11.02 13.95
C GLU A 781 -21.86 -10.44 13.70
N GLU A 782 -21.41 -10.34 12.45
CA GLU A 782 -20.13 -9.72 12.09
C GLU A 782 -20.12 -8.22 12.42
N ILE A 783 -21.12 -7.46 11.95
CA ILE A 783 -21.25 -6.03 12.25
C ILE A 783 -21.37 -5.79 13.76
N SER A 784 -22.09 -6.65 14.49
CA SER A 784 -22.30 -6.57 15.93
C SER A 784 -21.01 -6.64 16.76
N LYS A 785 -19.92 -7.23 16.25
CA LYS A 785 -18.63 -7.25 16.96
C LYS A 785 -18.17 -5.84 17.31
N HIS A 786 -18.27 -4.91 16.35
CA HIS A 786 -17.87 -3.51 16.50
C HIS A 786 -18.73 -2.71 17.49
N PHE A 787 -19.89 -3.24 17.93
CA PHE A 787 -20.78 -2.62 18.93
C PHE A 787 -20.79 -3.36 20.28
N THR A 788 -20.22 -4.57 20.34
CA THR A 788 -20.20 -5.41 21.56
C THR A 788 -18.97 -5.18 22.44
N GLU A 789 -17.83 -4.82 21.87
CA GLU A 789 -16.62 -4.46 22.66
C GLU A 789 -16.87 -3.22 23.53
N GLU A 790 -17.63 -2.25 23.00
CA GLU A 790 -17.82 -0.93 23.60
C GLU A 790 -18.87 -0.89 24.73
N ASN A 791 -19.86 -1.78 24.69
CA ASN A 791 -20.90 -1.91 25.72
C ASN A 791 -20.36 -2.35 27.10
N SER A 792 -19.05 -2.64 27.19
CA SER A 792 -18.35 -2.86 28.45
C SER A 792 -18.13 -1.57 29.29
N GLN A 793 -18.32 -0.37 28.70
CA GLN A 793 -18.03 0.91 29.37
C GLN A 793 -19.11 2.00 29.22
N THR A 794 -20.39 1.73 29.55
CA THR A 794 -21.30 2.75 30.16
C THR A 794 -22.67 2.17 30.56
N LYS A 795 -22.98 2.12 31.86
CA LYS A 795 -24.36 2.28 32.39
C LYS A 795 -24.33 2.91 33.80
N PRO A 796 -25.13 3.96 34.07
CA PRO A 796 -25.38 4.42 35.44
C PRO A 796 -26.16 3.38 36.28
N ALA A 797 -26.17 3.58 37.61
CA ALA A 797 -26.96 2.78 38.57
C ALA A 797 -28.49 2.86 38.27
N GLU A 798 -29.33 1.90 38.63
CA GLU A 798 -29.38 1.14 39.90
C GLU A 798 -29.88 -0.32 39.75
N GLU A 799 -29.60 -1.14 40.78
CA GLU A 799 -30.27 -2.42 41.15
C GLU A 799 -30.35 -3.61 40.15
N THR A 800 -30.03 -4.88 40.49
CA THR A 800 -29.62 -5.49 41.77
C THR A 800 -28.89 -6.84 41.54
N LYS A 801 -27.69 -7.01 42.13
CA LYS A 801 -26.98 -8.28 42.46
C LYS A 801 -26.77 -9.34 41.35
N GLN A 802 -25.54 -9.46 40.86
CA GLN A 802 -24.58 -10.48 41.34
C GLN A 802 -23.19 -10.29 40.70
N GLU A 803 -22.28 -9.61 41.41
CA GLU A 803 -20.85 -9.64 41.08
C GLU A 803 -20.20 -10.91 41.64
N VAL A 804 -19.29 -11.50 40.88
CA VAL A 804 -18.26 -12.43 41.36
C VAL A 804 -16.91 -11.93 40.86
N MET A 805 -15.92 -11.89 41.75
CA MET A 805 -14.69 -11.12 41.57
C MET A 805 -13.76 -11.69 40.48
N ALA A 806 -13.13 -10.82 39.70
CA ALA A 806 -11.94 -11.11 38.90
C ALA A 806 -10.78 -10.22 39.38
N GLY A 807 -9.59 -10.78 39.55
CA GLY A 807 -8.49 -10.15 40.29
C GLY A 807 -7.46 -9.42 39.43
N ASP A 808 -6.80 -8.43 40.04
CA ASP A 808 -5.62 -7.74 39.49
C ASP A 808 -4.46 -8.72 39.22
N LEU A 809 -4.03 -8.79 37.96
CA LEU A 809 -2.88 -9.60 37.52
C LEU A 809 -1.56 -8.81 37.47
N SER A 810 -1.59 -7.47 37.57
CA SER A 810 -0.41 -6.60 37.33
C SER A 810 0.75 -6.85 38.30
N ASN A 811 0.43 -7.37 39.49
CA ASN A 811 1.38 -7.65 40.56
C ASN A 811 1.99 -9.08 40.52
N LYS A 812 1.73 -9.88 39.48
CA LYS A 812 2.28 -11.24 39.35
C LYS A 812 3.65 -11.26 38.67
N ASN A 813 4.52 -12.19 39.07
CA ASN A 813 5.78 -12.45 38.34
C ASN A 813 5.48 -13.21 37.04
N ILE A 814 5.72 -12.59 35.89
CA ILE A 814 5.52 -13.18 34.55
C ILE A 814 6.89 -13.42 33.89
N VAL A 815 7.10 -14.64 33.39
CA VAL A 815 8.32 -15.07 32.69
C VAL A 815 7.94 -15.71 31.35
N PHE A 816 8.42 -15.14 30.25
CA PHE A 816 8.31 -15.74 28.92
C PHE A 816 9.35 -16.86 28.75
N VAL A 817 8.97 -17.96 28.10
CA VAL A 817 9.86 -19.09 27.81
C VAL A 817 9.92 -19.35 26.31
N LEU A 818 11.06 -18.97 25.72
CA LEU A 818 11.36 -19.07 24.30
C LEU A 818 12.37 -20.19 23.99
N GLY A 819 12.40 -20.61 22.73
CA GLY A 819 13.24 -21.69 22.22
C GLY A 819 12.49 -22.52 21.20
N GLY A 820 13.17 -23.05 20.20
CA GLY A 820 12.53 -23.73 19.06
C GLY A 820 11.79 -25.02 19.42
N PRO A 821 11.10 -25.65 18.46
CA PRO A 821 10.49 -26.96 18.67
C PRO A 821 11.60 -27.98 19.01
N GLY A 822 11.44 -28.76 20.09
CA GLY A 822 12.46 -29.74 20.51
C GLY A 822 13.59 -29.18 21.41
N SER A 823 13.67 -27.86 21.62
CA SER A 823 14.65 -27.22 22.53
C SER A 823 14.64 -27.75 23.98
N GLY A 824 13.54 -28.36 24.43
CA GLY A 824 13.37 -28.92 25.78
C GLY A 824 12.60 -28.02 26.76
N LYS A 825 12.15 -26.83 26.33
CA LYS A 825 11.49 -25.84 27.19
C LYS A 825 10.40 -26.40 28.11
N GLY A 826 9.40 -27.12 27.59
CA GLY A 826 8.33 -27.71 28.42
C GLY A 826 8.79 -28.72 29.48
N THR A 827 9.91 -29.44 29.24
CA THR A 827 10.54 -30.31 30.25
C THR A 827 11.14 -29.51 31.40
N GLN A 828 11.65 -28.31 31.11
CA GLN A 828 12.16 -27.39 32.12
C GLN A 828 11.01 -26.69 32.85
N CYS A 829 9.97 -26.24 32.13
CA CYS A 829 8.74 -25.68 32.73
C CYS A 829 8.15 -26.59 33.81
N ALA A 830 8.03 -27.89 33.55
CA ALA A 830 7.56 -28.87 34.54
C ALA A 830 8.40 -28.88 35.84
N LYS A 831 9.73 -28.83 35.73
CA LYS A 831 10.64 -28.75 36.89
C LYS A 831 10.55 -27.38 37.61
N ILE A 832 10.30 -26.30 36.88
CA ILE A 832 10.08 -24.97 37.49
C ILE A 832 8.78 -24.97 38.32
N VAL A 833 7.69 -25.52 37.79
CA VAL A 833 6.43 -25.68 38.54
C VAL A 833 6.66 -26.47 39.83
N GLU A 834 7.37 -27.60 39.74
CA GLU A 834 7.69 -28.46 40.89
C GLU A 834 8.53 -27.75 41.97
N LYS A 835 9.62 -27.06 41.60
CA LYS A 835 10.50 -26.37 42.57
C LYS A 835 9.89 -25.08 43.14
N TYR A 836 9.24 -24.27 42.31
CA TYR A 836 8.88 -22.89 42.67
C TYR A 836 7.39 -22.66 42.92
N GLY A 837 6.48 -23.42 42.30
CA GLY A 837 5.02 -23.20 42.41
C GLY A 837 4.49 -22.05 41.54
N PHE A 838 5.09 -21.83 40.37
CA PHE A 838 4.50 -21.02 39.30
C PHE A 838 3.39 -21.81 38.57
N CYS A 839 2.48 -21.12 37.89
CA CYS A 839 1.59 -21.73 36.90
C CYS A 839 2.30 -21.77 35.54
N HIS A 840 2.37 -22.95 34.93
CA HIS A 840 2.86 -23.15 33.56
C HIS A 840 1.69 -23.14 32.58
N LEU A 841 1.73 -22.21 31.63
CA LEU A 841 0.76 -22.09 30.55
C LEU A 841 1.50 -22.23 29.22
N SER A 842 1.36 -23.38 28.54
CA SER A 842 1.85 -23.51 27.17
C SER A 842 0.75 -23.19 26.17
N THR A 843 1.01 -22.26 25.24
CA THR A 843 0.10 -21.96 24.14
C THR A 843 -0.23 -23.19 23.32
N GLY A 844 0.74 -24.08 23.12
CA GLY A 844 0.52 -25.32 22.39
C GLY A 844 -0.46 -26.28 23.08
N ASP A 845 -0.51 -26.29 24.41
CA ASP A 845 -1.43 -27.15 25.16
C ASP A 845 -2.79 -26.49 25.37
N LEU A 846 -2.86 -25.17 25.53
CA LEU A 846 -4.13 -24.41 25.48
C LEU A 846 -4.84 -24.61 24.13
N LEU A 847 -4.12 -24.47 23.02
CA LEU A 847 -4.66 -24.70 21.68
C LEU A 847 -5.08 -26.17 21.45
N ARG A 848 -4.29 -27.15 21.92
CA ARG A 848 -4.71 -28.57 21.87
C ARG A 848 -5.97 -28.84 22.70
N ALA A 849 -6.12 -28.21 23.86
CA ALA A 849 -7.31 -28.35 24.69
C ALA A 849 -8.54 -27.71 24.04
N GLU A 850 -8.38 -26.52 23.44
CA GLU A 850 -9.43 -25.83 22.68
C GLU A 850 -9.89 -26.66 21.46
N VAL A 851 -8.95 -27.15 20.64
CA VAL A 851 -9.24 -28.10 19.54
C VAL A 851 -9.95 -29.35 20.04
N SER A 852 -9.57 -29.88 21.20
CA SER A 852 -10.20 -31.06 21.81
C SER A 852 -11.59 -30.78 22.42
N SER A 853 -11.96 -29.52 22.60
CA SER A 853 -13.28 -29.12 23.15
C SER A 853 -14.40 -29.17 22.10
N GLY A 854 -14.06 -29.05 20.81
CA GLY A 854 -15.03 -28.95 19.73
C GLY A 854 -15.81 -27.63 19.68
N SER A 855 -15.22 -26.53 20.19
CA SER A 855 -15.76 -25.18 20.03
C SER A 855 -15.82 -24.74 18.55
N ALA A 856 -16.55 -23.67 18.22
CA ALA A 856 -16.72 -23.22 16.83
C ALA A 856 -15.37 -22.91 16.13
N ARG A 857 -14.38 -22.39 16.88
CA ARG A 857 -13.00 -22.10 16.42
C ARG A 857 -12.08 -23.33 16.37
N ALA A 858 -12.53 -24.52 16.82
CA ALA A 858 -11.68 -25.69 16.99
C ALA A 858 -11.15 -26.28 15.66
N GLU A 859 -11.96 -26.31 14.60
CA GLU A 859 -11.55 -26.91 13.32
C GLU A 859 -10.59 -25.99 12.55
N GLU A 860 -10.81 -24.66 12.61
CA GLU A 860 -9.90 -23.63 12.09
C GLU A 860 -8.52 -23.70 12.79
N MET A 861 -8.50 -23.67 14.14
CA MET A 861 -7.26 -23.79 14.92
C MET A 861 -6.49 -25.07 14.58
N LYS A 862 -7.20 -26.18 14.42
CA LYS A 862 -6.65 -27.50 14.07
C LYS A 862 -5.99 -27.50 12.69
N GLU A 863 -6.55 -26.79 11.71
CA GLU A 863 -5.96 -26.64 10.38
C GLU A 863 -4.68 -25.79 10.43
N ILE A 864 -4.73 -24.60 11.02
CA ILE A 864 -3.56 -23.70 11.19
C ILE A 864 -2.42 -24.42 11.96
N MET A 865 -2.78 -25.20 13.00
CA MET A 865 -1.82 -26.01 13.75
C MET A 865 -1.22 -27.17 12.94
N ALA A 866 -1.97 -27.76 12.01
CA ALA A 866 -1.46 -28.80 11.11
C ALA A 866 -0.50 -28.22 10.05
N LYS A 867 -0.83 -27.03 9.53
CA LYS A 867 0.04 -26.22 8.67
C LYS A 867 1.30 -25.72 9.40
N GLY A 868 1.32 -25.71 10.74
CA GLY A 868 2.49 -25.31 11.54
C GLY A 868 2.67 -23.78 11.63
N GLU A 869 1.62 -23.04 11.31
CA GLU A 869 1.53 -21.58 11.29
C GLU A 869 1.33 -21.00 12.71
N LEU A 870 1.21 -19.68 12.81
CA LEU A 870 0.82 -19.00 14.04
C LEU A 870 -0.69 -18.77 14.07
N ILE A 871 -1.31 -19.06 15.23
CA ILE A 871 -2.71 -18.72 15.49
C ILE A 871 -2.81 -17.20 15.71
N PRO A 872 -3.85 -16.52 15.18
CA PRO A 872 -4.00 -15.06 15.28
C PRO A 872 -3.83 -14.49 16.71
N LEU A 873 -3.22 -13.31 16.77
CA LEU A 873 -2.79 -12.60 17.99
C LEU A 873 -3.87 -12.58 19.08
N GLU A 874 -5.03 -12.01 18.77
CA GLU A 874 -6.11 -11.83 19.77
C GLU A 874 -6.69 -13.19 20.20
N THR A 875 -6.80 -14.15 19.27
CA THR A 875 -7.28 -15.51 19.56
C THR A 875 -6.39 -16.24 20.56
N ILE A 876 -5.05 -16.15 20.43
CA ILE A 876 -4.14 -16.75 21.40
C ILE A 876 -4.01 -15.94 22.69
N LEU A 877 -4.09 -14.61 22.62
CA LEU A 877 -4.06 -13.72 23.79
C LEU A 877 -5.30 -13.90 24.67
N ALA A 878 -6.49 -14.08 24.08
CA ALA A 878 -7.73 -14.38 24.79
C ALA A 878 -7.65 -15.71 25.54
N LEU A 879 -7.23 -16.79 24.87
CA LEU A 879 -7.00 -18.10 25.50
C LEU A 879 -6.01 -18.01 26.67
N LEU A 880 -4.96 -17.18 26.52
CA LEU A 880 -3.94 -17.00 27.55
C LEU A 880 -4.47 -16.21 28.75
N LYS A 881 -5.21 -15.11 28.52
CA LYS A 881 -5.91 -14.32 29.54
C LYS A 881 -6.91 -15.17 30.33
N GLU A 882 -7.76 -15.94 29.63
CA GLU A 882 -8.67 -16.91 30.25
C GLU A 882 -7.92 -17.88 31.17
N ALA A 883 -6.82 -18.46 30.69
CA ALA A 883 -6.03 -19.44 31.45
C ALA A 883 -5.32 -18.82 32.65
N MET A 884 -4.85 -17.57 32.53
CA MET A 884 -4.26 -16.81 33.65
C MET A 884 -5.30 -16.48 34.72
N LEU A 885 -6.49 -16.00 34.34
CA LEU A 885 -7.58 -15.70 35.28
C LEU A 885 -8.03 -16.96 36.03
N LYS A 886 -8.18 -18.09 35.32
CA LYS A 886 -8.50 -19.43 35.89
C LYS A 886 -7.41 -19.97 36.84
N ASN A 887 -6.20 -19.39 36.85
CA ASN A 887 -5.06 -19.78 37.69
C ASN A 887 -4.49 -18.59 38.51
N SER A 888 -5.31 -17.57 38.78
CA SER A 888 -4.90 -16.30 39.39
C SER A 888 -4.34 -16.42 40.82
N ASP A 889 -4.60 -17.52 41.53
CA ASP A 889 -4.02 -17.81 42.86
C ASP A 889 -2.52 -18.19 42.84
N CYS A 890 -1.93 -18.46 41.68
CA CYS A 890 -0.53 -18.89 41.60
C CYS A 890 0.48 -17.77 41.98
N LYS A 891 1.74 -18.15 42.28
CA LYS A 891 2.81 -17.17 42.61
C LYS A 891 3.25 -16.32 41.41
N GLY A 892 3.03 -16.80 40.20
CA GLY A 892 3.52 -16.21 38.96
C GLY A 892 3.31 -17.15 37.78
N PHE A 893 3.45 -16.64 36.57
CA PHE A 893 3.15 -17.33 35.32
C PHE A 893 4.39 -17.58 34.47
N ILE A 894 4.45 -18.77 33.87
CA ILE A 894 5.49 -19.20 32.93
C ILE A 894 4.81 -19.51 31.61
N LEU A 895 5.11 -18.71 30.59
CA LEU A 895 4.41 -18.72 29.32
C LEU A 895 5.28 -19.45 28.28
N ASP A 896 4.95 -20.72 28.01
CA ASP A 896 5.78 -21.66 27.25
C ASP A 896 5.40 -21.67 25.77
N GLY A 897 6.32 -21.14 24.95
CA GLY A 897 6.06 -20.90 23.53
C GLY A 897 5.15 -19.69 23.30
N TYR A 898 5.32 -18.65 24.13
CA TYR A 898 4.75 -17.32 23.96
C TYR A 898 5.72 -16.26 24.53
N PRO A 899 5.83 -15.08 23.91
CA PRO A 899 5.32 -14.73 22.58
C PRO A 899 6.00 -15.55 21.45
N ARG A 900 5.44 -15.53 20.24
CA ARG A 900 6.03 -16.21 19.06
C ARG A 900 6.44 -15.28 17.91
N ASP A 901 6.00 -14.03 17.98
CA ASP A 901 6.44 -12.89 17.19
C ASP A 901 6.60 -11.67 18.13
N VAL A 902 7.04 -10.53 17.60
CA VAL A 902 7.19 -9.30 18.41
C VAL A 902 5.84 -8.71 18.86
N PRO A 903 4.81 -8.56 17.99
CA PRO A 903 3.50 -8.03 18.39
C PRO A 903 2.82 -8.80 19.54
N GLN A 904 2.95 -10.13 19.60
CA GLN A 904 2.47 -10.94 20.73
C GLN A 904 3.12 -10.52 22.06
N GLY A 905 4.39 -10.14 22.07
CA GLY A 905 5.06 -9.67 23.27
C GLY A 905 4.55 -8.31 23.73
N GLU A 906 4.41 -7.39 22.77
CA GLU A 906 4.00 -6.00 23.01
C GLU A 906 2.55 -5.92 23.50
N LYS A 907 1.61 -6.52 22.76
CA LYS A 907 0.18 -6.57 23.10
C LYS A 907 -0.07 -7.25 24.47
N PHE A 908 0.80 -8.17 24.88
CA PHE A 908 0.74 -8.79 26.20
C PHE A 908 1.28 -7.87 27.31
N GLU A 909 2.42 -7.20 27.11
CA GLU A 909 2.94 -6.23 28.09
C GLU A 909 1.97 -5.04 28.29
N GLU A 910 1.26 -4.63 27.23
CA GLU A 910 0.19 -3.63 27.26
C GLU A 910 -1.06 -4.07 28.04
N SER A 911 -1.58 -5.28 27.75
CA SER A 911 -2.94 -5.67 28.13
C SER A 911 -3.04 -6.79 29.17
N VAL A 912 -1.91 -7.22 29.74
CA VAL A 912 -1.84 -8.18 30.86
C VAL A 912 -0.80 -7.74 31.90
N GLY A 913 0.41 -7.41 31.46
CA GLY A 913 1.49 -6.92 32.34
C GLY A 913 2.89 -7.29 31.87
N LYS A 914 3.88 -6.50 32.29
CA LYS A 914 5.26 -6.59 31.80
C LYS A 914 5.97 -7.87 32.23
N CYS A 915 6.69 -8.50 31.30
CA CYS A 915 7.51 -9.66 31.54
C CYS A 915 8.79 -9.26 32.31
N LYS A 916 9.12 -10.03 33.36
CA LYS A 916 10.30 -9.79 34.20
C LYS A 916 11.59 -10.09 33.46
N PHE A 917 11.67 -11.26 32.83
CA PHE A 917 12.73 -11.64 31.89
C PHE A 917 12.29 -12.83 31.03
N ILE A 918 13.03 -13.07 29.94
CA ILE A 918 12.79 -14.15 28.99
C ILE A 918 13.82 -15.26 29.20
N LEU A 919 13.39 -16.48 29.53
CA LEU A 919 14.24 -17.66 29.48
C LEU A 919 14.32 -18.17 28.03
N TYR A 920 15.47 -18.00 27.39
CA TYR A 920 15.69 -18.45 26.01
C TYR A 920 16.51 -19.74 25.99
N PHE A 921 15.87 -20.86 25.67
CA PHE A 921 16.49 -22.17 25.49
C PHE A 921 17.12 -22.29 24.10
N HIS A 922 18.42 -22.02 24.03
CA HIS A 922 19.21 -22.10 22.81
C HIS A 922 19.61 -23.55 22.51
N CYS A 923 19.31 -24.00 21.29
CA CYS A 923 19.56 -25.36 20.81
C CYS A 923 19.74 -25.28 19.28
N THR A 924 20.63 -26.09 18.69
CA THR A 924 20.79 -26.11 17.23
C THR A 924 19.68 -26.90 16.54
N ASN A 925 19.50 -26.66 15.23
CA ASN A 925 18.45 -27.29 14.43
C ASN A 925 18.60 -28.81 14.34
N GLU A 926 19.82 -29.34 14.35
CA GLU A 926 20.09 -30.78 14.32
C GLU A 926 19.62 -31.43 15.63
N CYS A 927 20.01 -30.85 16.77
CA CYS A 927 19.63 -31.32 18.10
C CYS A 927 18.11 -31.17 18.35
N MET A 928 17.50 -30.10 17.84
CA MET A 928 16.05 -29.93 17.84
C MET A 928 15.35 -31.00 16.98
N THR A 929 15.82 -31.23 15.75
CA THR A 929 15.27 -32.25 14.84
C THR A 929 15.38 -33.66 15.40
N GLU A 930 16.55 -34.03 15.94
CA GLU A 930 16.76 -35.34 16.59
C GLU A 930 15.78 -35.56 17.74
N ARG A 931 15.62 -34.57 18.63
CA ARG A 931 14.66 -34.62 19.75
C ARG A 931 13.21 -34.72 19.29
N LEU A 932 12.84 -34.05 18.19
CA LEU A 932 11.49 -34.15 17.61
C LEU A 932 11.24 -35.53 16.96
N LEU A 933 12.20 -36.06 16.20
CA LEU A 933 12.11 -37.40 15.59
C LEU A 933 12.15 -38.53 16.64
N GLY A 934 12.81 -38.30 17.78
CA GLY A 934 12.72 -39.16 18.95
C GLY A 934 11.32 -39.11 19.58
N ARG A 935 10.77 -37.91 19.77
CA ARG A 935 9.43 -37.68 20.35
C ARG A 935 8.29 -38.22 19.48
N ALA A 936 8.38 -38.12 18.15
CA ALA A 936 7.37 -38.62 17.22
C ALA A 936 7.05 -40.12 17.40
N LYS A 937 8.00 -40.90 17.91
CA LYS A 937 7.86 -42.33 18.19
C LYS A 937 7.06 -42.64 19.47
N THR A 938 6.74 -41.63 20.30
CA THR A 938 6.17 -41.82 21.64
C THR A 938 5.07 -40.83 22.03
N SER A 939 4.90 -39.71 21.32
CA SER A 939 4.07 -38.58 21.80
C SER A 939 2.58 -38.65 21.44
N GLY A 940 2.20 -39.39 20.40
CA GLY A 940 0.83 -39.38 19.86
C GLY A 940 0.40 -38.03 19.25
N ARG A 941 1.35 -37.11 19.01
CA ARG A 941 1.07 -35.78 18.45
C ARG A 941 0.99 -35.82 16.92
N VAL A 942 -0.11 -35.31 16.38
CA VAL A 942 -0.32 -35.20 14.91
C VAL A 942 0.63 -34.19 14.26
N ASP A 943 1.14 -33.22 15.02
CA ASP A 943 2.10 -32.18 14.59
C ASP A 943 3.57 -32.63 14.61
N ASP A 944 3.89 -33.88 14.96
CA ASP A 944 5.25 -34.42 15.04
C ASP A 944 5.69 -35.19 13.77
N ASN A 945 5.22 -34.77 12.58
CA ASN A 945 5.67 -35.32 11.27
C ASN A 945 6.85 -34.52 10.69
N ILE A 946 7.59 -35.12 9.74
CA ILE A 946 8.87 -34.58 9.21
C ILE A 946 8.72 -33.19 8.58
N ASP A 947 7.64 -32.93 7.84
CA ASP A 947 7.50 -31.69 7.07
C ASP A 947 6.94 -30.55 7.93
N THR A 948 5.99 -30.86 8.82
CA THR A 948 5.57 -29.93 9.88
C THR A 948 6.73 -29.63 10.84
N ILE A 949 7.68 -30.55 11.08
CA ILE A 949 8.92 -30.28 11.85
C ILE A 949 9.79 -29.23 11.15
N LYS A 950 10.06 -29.36 9.84
CA LYS A 950 10.82 -28.36 9.06
C LYS A 950 10.15 -26.99 9.10
N LEU A 951 8.84 -26.96 8.86
CA LEU A 951 8.08 -25.71 8.80
C LEU A 951 8.10 -24.99 10.16
N ARG A 952 7.90 -25.71 11.27
CA ARG A 952 8.00 -25.14 12.64
C ARG A 952 9.39 -24.67 13.04
N LEU A 953 10.45 -25.16 12.40
CA LEU A 953 11.80 -24.61 12.55
C LEU A 953 11.91 -23.28 11.79
N LYS A 954 11.49 -23.23 10.52
CA LYS A 954 11.45 -22.00 9.71
C LYS A 954 10.58 -20.90 10.36
N THR A 955 9.41 -21.24 10.90
CA THR A 955 8.54 -20.31 11.65
C THR A 955 9.26 -19.75 12.88
N PHE A 956 9.96 -20.61 13.64
CA PHE A 956 10.73 -20.18 14.80
C PHE A 956 11.90 -19.26 14.43
N GLU A 957 12.62 -19.56 13.36
CA GLU A 957 13.73 -18.74 12.85
C GLU A 957 13.25 -17.37 12.34
N ASN A 958 12.21 -17.34 11.51
CA ASN A 958 11.75 -16.11 10.86
C ASN A 958 10.96 -15.19 11.81
N GLN A 959 10.16 -15.73 12.73
CA GLN A 959 9.20 -14.94 13.52
C GLN A 959 9.56 -14.87 15.00
N THR A 960 10.11 -15.93 15.59
CA THR A 960 10.40 -15.97 17.04
C THR A 960 11.81 -15.51 17.41
N LEU A 961 12.81 -15.60 16.52
CA LEU A 961 14.14 -15.05 16.80
C LEU A 961 14.20 -13.51 16.88
N PRO A 962 13.47 -12.70 16.07
CA PRO A 962 13.45 -11.24 16.21
C PRO A 962 13.01 -10.70 17.58
N ILE A 963 12.29 -11.51 18.37
CA ILE A 963 11.96 -11.20 19.78
C ILE A 963 13.25 -11.06 20.61
N LEU A 964 14.32 -11.76 20.24
CA LEU A 964 15.59 -11.72 20.95
C LEU A 964 16.29 -10.36 20.84
N ASP A 965 16.09 -9.65 19.73
CA ASP A 965 16.65 -8.31 19.54
C ASP A 965 15.80 -7.27 20.29
N LYS A 966 14.46 -7.36 20.17
CA LYS A 966 13.50 -6.47 20.85
C LYS A 966 13.63 -6.48 22.38
N TYR A 967 13.82 -7.65 22.98
CA TYR A 967 13.90 -7.85 24.44
C TYR A 967 15.33 -8.12 24.93
N SER A 968 16.33 -7.61 24.21
CA SER A 968 17.76 -7.81 24.50
C SER A 968 18.22 -7.35 25.89
N ASP A 969 17.48 -6.43 26.53
CA ASP A 969 17.67 -6.02 27.94
C ASP A 969 17.32 -7.11 28.96
N ARG A 970 16.42 -8.04 28.59
CA ARG A 970 15.72 -8.95 29.50
C ARG A 970 15.90 -10.44 29.16
N ILE A 971 16.87 -10.81 28.32
CA ILE A 971 17.06 -12.22 27.92
C ILE A 971 18.08 -12.96 28.79
N LYS A 972 17.65 -14.13 29.26
CA LYS A 972 18.44 -15.13 29.97
C LYS A 972 18.67 -16.33 29.05
N LYS A 973 19.78 -16.31 28.31
CA LYS A 973 20.13 -17.36 27.34
C LYS A 973 20.68 -18.60 28.05
N ILE A 974 19.92 -19.70 28.00
CA ILE A 974 20.31 -21.00 28.53
C ILE A 974 20.75 -21.91 27.37
N ASP A 975 21.97 -22.46 27.43
CA ASP A 975 22.34 -23.57 26.54
C ASP A 975 21.55 -24.82 26.91
N ALA A 976 20.69 -25.26 25.98
CA ALA A 976 19.78 -26.37 26.14
C ALA A 976 20.26 -27.68 25.47
N MET A 977 21.53 -27.76 25.06
CA MET A 977 22.12 -28.97 24.45
C MET A 977 22.65 -29.99 25.48
N ARG A 978 22.83 -29.58 26.75
CA ARG A 978 23.33 -30.40 27.87
C ARG A 978 22.28 -31.33 28.50
N GLY A 979 22.63 -31.98 29.61
CA GLY A 979 21.72 -32.82 30.40
C GLY A 979 20.57 -32.02 31.02
N VAL A 980 19.42 -32.68 31.23
CA VAL A 980 18.20 -32.02 31.73
C VAL A 980 18.42 -31.33 33.07
N ASP A 981 19.21 -31.93 33.96
CA ASP A 981 19.50 -31.37 35.29
C ASP A 981 20.56 -30.26 35.26
N ASP A 982 21.53 -30.30 34.32
CA ASP A 982 22.50 -29.21 34.11
C ASP A 982 21.78 -27.95 33.60
N ILE A 983 20.86 -28.13 32.64
CA ILE A 983 19.99 -27.07 32.12
C ILE A 983 19.11 -26.52 33.25
N PHE A 984 18.53 -27.40 34.07
CA PHE A 984 17.67 -26.96 35.18
C PHE A 984 18.46 -26.20 36.26
N ALA A 985 19.73 -26.57 36.50
CA ALA A 985 20.60 -25.86 37.43
C ALA A 985 20.90 -24.42 36.97
N ASP A 986 21.02 -24.17 35.66
CA ASP A 986 21.17 -22.81 35.13
C ASP A 986 19.84 -22.04 35.14
N VAL A 987 18.73 -22.68 34.78
CA VAL A 987 17.37 -22.11 34.93
C VAL A 987 17.10 -21.68 36.37
N CYS A 988 17.56 -22.46 37.36
CA CYS A 988 17.46 -22.11 38.77
C CYS A 988 18.21 -20.81 39.10
N LYS A 989 19.44 -20.62 38.60
CA LYS A 989 20.24 -19.41 38.90
C LYS A 989 19.53 -18.12 38.49
N GLU A 990 18.80 -18.16 37.39
CA GLU A 990 18.06 -17.00 36.89
C GLU A 990 16.73 -16.82 37.64
N LEU A 991 16.00 -17.89 37.93
CA LEU A 991 14.74 -17.82 38.69
C LEU A 991 14.92 -17.55 40.18
N ASP A 992 16.07 -17.90 40.77
CA ASP A 992 16.45 -17.54 42.14
C ASP A 992 16.79 -16.02 42.26
N THR A 993 16.53 -15.21 41.22
CA THR A 993 16.59 -13.72 41.23
C THR A 993 15.22 -13.02 41.28
N LEU A 994 14.10 -13.77 41.34
CA LEU A 994 12.71 -13.29 41.37
C LEU A 994 12.06 -13.31 42.77
#